data_AF-A0A356QLD7-F1
#
_entry.id   AF-A0A356QLD7-F1
#
_cell.length_a   1.000
_cell.length_b   1.000
_cell.length_c   1.000
_cell.angle_alpha   90.00
_cell.angle_beta   90.00
_cell.angle_gamma   90.00
#
_symmetry.space_group_name_H-M   'P 1'
#
loop_
_entity.id
_entity.type
_entity.pdbx_description
1 polymer ?
#
loop_
_entity_poly.entity_id
_entity_poly.type
_entity_poly.pdbx_seq_one_letter_code
_entity_poly.pdbx_strand_id
1 'polypeptide(L)'
;MEPFVRVSDQISTNFSFLAEHDALFVQLASAAEGAFSSDPNTTLIKLRQLGEALAQHLAALSGIEFDEQTSQSELLYRLNRELRLEPQIKELFHILRIEGNKATHQFRTQHKEAMDGLKVARALAIWFHRSFGKAGASFKSGPFVPPADPSAQLRQLQSDIEKLRHDLQHANMALEGSQQLSQLIEKEKAEYEALAVAMDEESRALAEQARQHEQALSQQQQAYEQKIKALQQQLTEQGEQTVNQQRQQVAKKTKAATDTLVLNEELTRILIDQQLQEAGWEADSQDITFQKGARPEKGHYRAIAEWPTNHNGEKGRADYVLFAGLTPIAVVEAKKENTNVAGKIRQAERYSKGFKVEAPLVGAWELMGRTIAWPADESGHYHVPFVYSCNGRPYVPQLAEQSGTWFRDVREPCNLRRALPQFHTPGGLLDLLERDKENAEKLLKDEPFGYLKLRDYQQKAIVATEHALARGVRTALLAMATGTGKTRTIIGLMYRFLKAERFHRILFLVDRTALGQQAIDAFNEAPLEQNHPLSKIYNVAELGDMAAEAETRIQVATVQAMVKRIFMSDNPPPIDQFDCIIIDEAHRGYTLDQEMTEGELALRDTSQYLSSYRRVLDYFDAVKIGLTATPAKHTSEIFGKPVYTYSYREAVADDWLIDHEPPIRYETLLTQNGITFEKGKPVEVINRQTGEVDTTELEDELTFEVDTFNRRVINENFNRVICEQLMQELDPFGDEKTMIFCATDLHADMVKRLLDEAFKALYNGQYNEAAVAKITGQSDKVDQLIRRYKNERYPNIAITVDLLTTGIDVPRICNLVFMRRIRSRILYEQMIGRATRRCDEIGKTVFRIYDPVDIYAALQDVNTMKPLVKDPNITLEQLVGELTDDEQLEKAFNSPGEQADESQADVVLSQLSQKLMRVLRKADNKAENRPELKQKLDELHQSWGVEPKSLHTHLHQLGPRQASEFIKQHSGLLSQLAEVKSLVG
;
A
#
# COMPACT_ATOMS: atom_id res chain seq x y z
N MET A 1 57.08 -22.38 32.19
CA MET A 1 57.19 -20.98 31.76
C MET A 1 57.60 -20.96 30.30
N GLU A 2 56.63 -21.05 29.40
CA GLU A 2 56.74 -20.52 28.04
C GLU A 2 56.15 -19.11 28.06
N PRO A 3 56.71 -18.13 27.33
CA PRO A 3 56.21 -16.77 27.35
C PRO A 3 54.90 -16.69 26.56
N PHE A 4 53.84 -16.22 27.20
CA PHE A 4 52.63 -15.76 26.51
C PHE A 4 53.03 -14.66 25.51
N VAL A 5 52.62 -14.87 24.27
CA VAL A 5 52.95 -14.03 23.12
C VAL A 5 52.37 -12.63 23.31
N ARG A 6 53.22 -11.62 23.17
CA ARG A 6 52.85 -10.20 23.15
C ARG A 6 51.79 -9.94 22.06
N VAL A 7 50.64 -9.37 22.44
CA VAL A 7 49.64 -8.84 21.51
C VAL A 7 50.16 -7.50 20.96
N SER A 8 51.10 -7.56 20.02
CA SER A 8 51.57 -6.41 19.24
C SER A 8 50.98 -6.47 17.84
N ASP A 9 50.26 -5.43 17.41
CA ASP A 9 49.83 -5.15 16.04
C ASP A 9 49.43 -6.38 15.20
N GLN A 10 48.37 -7.08 15.60
CA GLN A 10 47.75 -8.05 14.71
C GLN A 10 46.93 -7.32 13.66
N ILE A 11 47.52 -7.11 12.49
CA ILE A 11 46.79 -6.76 11.26
C ILE A 11 45.73 -7.84 11.04
N SER A 12 44.46 -7.44 10.98
CA SER A 12 43.35 -8.36 10.69
C SER A 12 43.67 -9.26 9.49
N THR A 13 43.61 -10.58 9.70
CA THR A 13 43.89 -11.54 8.62
C THR A 13 42.74 -11.62 7.63
N ASN A 14 41.49 -11.42 8.07
CA ASN A 14 40.33 -11.48 7.17
C ASN A 14 39.99 -10.16 6.48
N PHE A 15 40.45 -9.00 6.97
CA PHE A 15 40.06 -7.67 6.48
C PHE A 15 41.23 -6.76 6.04
N SER A 16 42.47 -7.26 6.05
CA SER A 16 43.68 -6.51 5.65
C SER A 16 43.59 -5.76 4.31
N PHE A 17 42.81 -6.27 3.35
CA PHE A 17 42.62 -5.65 2.03
C PHE A 17 41.86 -4.31 2.09
N LEU A 18 41.19 -3.97 3.21
CA LEU A 18 40.52 -2.67 3.38
C LEU A 18 41.51 -1.50 3.57
N ALA A 19 42.80 -1.79 3.81
CA ALA A 19 43.86 -0.79 3.95
C ALA A 19 44.02 0.11 2.71
N GLU A 20 43.56 -0.36 1.54
CA GLU A 20 43.57 0.42 0.30
C GLU A 20 42.60 1.61 0.32
N HIS A 21 41.56 1.56 1.17
CA HIS A 21 40.50 2.56 1.22
C HIS A 21 40.69 3.55 2.37
N ASP A 22 40.73 3.04 3.60
CA ASP A 22 40.91 3.86 4.80
C ASP A 22 41.49 3.03 5.97
N ALA A 23 42.32 3.67 6.80
CA ALA A 23 42.91 3.04 7.98
C ALA A 23 41.86 2.70 9.05
N LEU A 24 40.78 3.50 9.14
CA LEU A 24 39.71 3.29 10.11
C LEU A 24 39.00 1.94 9.89
N PHE A 25 38.77 1.55 8.62
CA PHE A 25 38.10 0.27 8.31
C PHE A 25 38.91 -0.93 8.81
N VAL A 26 40.22 -0.90 8.64
CA VAL A 26 41.11 -1.97 9.10
C VAL A 26 41.16 -2.02 10.61
N GLN A 27 41.16 -0.87 11.28
CA GLN A 27 41.16 -0.82 12.75
C GLN A 27 39.85 -1.33 13.34
N LEU A 28 38.70 -0.89 12.82
CA LEU A 28 37.40 -1.39 13.28
C LEU A 28 37.28 -2.91 13.09
N ALA A 29 37.73 -3.41 11.93
CA ALA A 29 37.73 -4.85 11.66
C ALA A 29 38.72 -5.63 12.54
N SER A 30 39.93 -5.10 12.76
CA SER A 30 40.95 -5.75 13.61
C SER A 30 40.54 -5.74 15.08
N ALA A 31 39.92 -4.66 15.54
CA ALA A 31 39.34 -4.57 16.88
C ALA A 31 38.19 -5.57 17.06
N ALA A 32 37.34 -5.75 16.04
CA ALA A 32 36.29 -6.76 16.08
C ALA A 32 36.88 -8.19 16.16
N GLU A 33 37.87 -8.52 15.33
CA GLU A 33 38.51 -9.84 15.38
C GLU A 33 39.26 -10.10 16.69
N GLY A 34 39.96 -9.09 17.22
CA GLY A 34 40.68 -9.21 18.49
C GLY A 34 39.75 -9.33 19.69
N ALA A 35 38.59 -8.66 19.66
CA ALA A 35 37.58 -8.75 20.71
C ALA A 35 36.81 -10.07 20.69
N PHE A 36 36.81 -10.82 19.58
CA PHE A 36 36.00 -12.04 19.41
C PHE A 36 36.18 -13.05 20.54
N SER A 37 37.42 -13.28 20.97
CA SER A 37 37.73 -14.26 22.02
C SER A 37 37.39 -13.76 23.43
N SER A 38 37.49 -12.45 23.69
CA SER A 38 37.33 -11.88 25.02
C SER A 38 35.91 -11.37 25.29
N ASP A 39 35.28 -10.77 24.27
CA ASP A 39 33.96 -10.14 24.35
C ASP A 39 33.23 -10.19 22.99
N PRO A 40 32.31 -11.16 22.80
CA PRO A 40 31.43 -11.24 21.63
C PRO A 40 30.62 -9.97 21.40
N ASN A 41 30.28 -9.25 22.48
CA ASN A 41 29.43 -8.07 22.41
C ASN A 41 30.16 -6.92 21.74
N THR A 42 31.39 -6.65 22.20
CA THR A 42 32.28 -5.66 21.58
C THR A 42 32.54 -6.01 20.11
N THR A 43 32.65 -7.29 19.76
CA THR A 43 32.83 -7.72 18.36
C THR A 43 31.68 -7.23 17.47
N LEU A 44 30.43 -7.51 17.85
CA LEU A 44 29.25 -7.10 17.08
C LEU A 44 29.09 -5.58 17.00
N ILE A 45 29.39 -4.86 18.09
CA ILE A 45 29.37 -3.38 18.11
C ILE A 45 30.40 -2.83 17.11
N LYS A 46 31.63 -3.36 17.09
CA LYS A 46 32.68 -2.93 16.15
C LYS A 46 32.34 -3.27 14.71
N LEU A 47 31.72 -4.41 14.46
CA LEU A 47 31.25 -4.80 13.12
C LEU A 47 30.12 -3.91 12.60
N ARG A 48 29.21 -3.49 13.48
CA ARG A 48 28.20 -2.49 13.13
C ARG A 48 28.84 -1.16 12.77
N GLN A 49 29.80 -0.67 13.57
CA GLN A 49 30.54 0.57 13.28
C GLN A 49 31.24 0.48 11.91
N LEU A 50 31.82 -0.67 11.57
CA LEU A 50 32.39 -0.91 10.24
C LEU A 50 31.32 -0.81 9.14
N GLY A 51 30.15 -1.42 9.33
CA GLY A 51 29.03 -1.32 8.39
C GLY A 51 28.52 0.12 8.21
N GLU A 52 28.40 0.89 9.30
CA GLU A 52 28.03 2.31 9.26
C GLU A 52 29.06 3.14 8.48
N ALA A 53 30.34 2.94 8.76
CA ALA A 53 31.43 3.66 8.09
C ALA A 53 31.46 3.36 6.58
N LEU A 54 31.25 2.10 6.17
CA LEU A 54 31.15 1.71 4.75
C LEU A 54 29.93 2.36 4.07
N ALA A 55 28.77 2.41 4.74
CA ALA A 55 27.56 3.04 4.21
C ALA A 55 27.74 4.56 4.04
N GLN A 56 28.31 5.24 5.02
CA GLN A 56 28.61 6.68 4.96
C GLN A 56 29.62 6.99 3.84
N HIS A 57 30.65 6.15 3.68
CA HIS A 57 31.61 6.32 2.58
C HIS A 57 30.94 6.16 1.22
N LEU A 58 30.05 5.18 1.08
CA LEU A 58 29.29 4.95 -0.15
C LEU A 58 28.35 6.13 -0.46
N ALA A 59 27.70 6.70 0.56
CA ALA A 59 26.83 7.87 0.43
C ALA A 59 27.64 9.10 -0.01
N ALA A 60 28.80 9.32 0.61
CA ALA A 60 29.72 10.39 0.23
C ALA A 60 30.18 10.23 -1.23
N LEU A 61 30.62 9.04 -1.66
CA LEU A 61 31.04 8.79 -3.04
C LEU A 61 29.95 9.03 -4.09
N SER A 62 28.68 8.92 -3.69
CA SER A 62 27.50 8.98 -4.56
C SER A 62 26.77 10.33 -4.52
N GLY A 63 27.30 11.29 -3.76
CA GLY A 63 26.66 12.60 -3.54
C GLY A 63 25.28 12.48 -2.90
N ILE A 64 25.14 11.61 -1.91
CA ILE A 64 23.90 11.45 -1.12
C ILE A 64 24.10 12.18 0.20
N GLU A 65 23.21 13.13 0.49
CA GLU A 65 23.28 13.93 1.70
C GLU A 65 22.83 13.12 2.93
N PHE A 66 23.59 13.26 4.01
CA PHE A 66 23.30 12.76 5.34
C PHE A 66 23.97 13.65 6.39
N ASP A 67 23.37 13.73 7.56
CA ASP A 67 23.82 14.53 8.69
C ASP A 67 23.91 13.69 9.97
N GLU A 68 24.21 14.33 11.10
CA GLU A 68 24.33 13.69 12.41
C GLU A 68 22.97 13.19 12.97
N GLN A 69 21.84 13.64 12.40
CA GLN A 69 20.48 13.20 12.78
C GLN A 69 19.96 12.04 11.92
N THR A 70 20.59 11.80 10.77
CA THR A 70 20.20 10.75 9.82
C THR A 70 20.49 9.38 10.43
N SER A 71 19.43 8.62 10.72
CA SER A 71 19.57 7.25 11.22
C SER A 71 20.20 6.32 10.18
N GLN A 72 20.84 5.24 10.61
CA GLN A 72 21.43 4.26 9.68
C GLN A 72 20.37 3.61 8.77
N SER A 73 19.17 3.34 9.27
CA SER A 73 18.06 2.80 8.48
C SER A 73 17.62 3.77 7.38
N GLU A 74 17.52 5.06 7.71
CA GLU A 74 17.24 6.11 6.75
C GLU A 74 18.36 6.28 5.71
N LEU A 75 19.62 6.23 6.13
CA LEU A 75 20.77 6.31 5.22
C LEU A 75 20.78 5.15 4.21
N LEU A 76 20.54 3.91 4.69
CA LEU A 76 20.44 2.73 3.83
C LEU A 76 19.24 2.81 2.88
N TYR A 77 18.11 3.38 3.33
CA TYR A 77 16.96 3.63 2.48
C TYR A 77 17.29 4.62 1.35
N ARG A 78 17.93 5.74 1.67
CA ARG A 78 18.39 6.74 0.68
C ARG A 78 19.40 6.14 -0.30
N LEU A 79 20.40 5.42 0.20
CA LEU A 79 21.39 4.69 -0.61
C LEU A 79 20.74 3.74 -1.60
N ASN A 80 19.79 2.94 -1.14
CA ASN A 80 19.09 1.98 -1.98
C ASN A 80 18.22 2.66 -3.03
N ARG A 81 17.55 3.78 -2.66
CA ARG A 81 16.74 4.57 -3.60
C ARG A 81 17.57 5.10 -4.76
N GLU A 82 18.74 5.67 -4.46
CA GLU A 82 19.58 6.37 -5.43
C GLU A 82 20.50 5.43 -6.22
N LEU A 83 21.08 4.40 -5.58
CA LEU A 83 22.04 3.48 -6.20
C LEU A 83 21.42 2.18 -6.70
N ARG A 84 20.16 1.89 -6.33
CA ARG A 84 19.47 0.62 -6.63
C ARG A 84 20.34 -0.58 -6.25
N LEU A 85 20.82 -0.56 -5.00
CA LEU A 85 21.66 -1.63 -4.47
C LEU A 85 20.93 -2.98 -4.63
N GLU A 86 21.69 -4.02 -4.93
CA GLU A 86 21.12 -5.35 -5.00
C GLU A 86 20.62 -5.77 -3.61
N PRO A 87 19.46 -6.46 -3.53
CA PRO A 87 18.83 -6.75 -2.26
C PRO A 87 19.73 -7.51 -1.27
N GLN A 88 20.59 -8.41 -1.77
CA GLN A 88 21.53 -9.16 -0.93
C GLN A 88 22.48 -8.24 -0.15
N ILE A 89 22.99 -7.17 -0.76
CA ILE A 89 23.90 -6.24 -0.10
C ILE A 89 23.16 -5.43 0.96
N LYS A 90 21.92 -5.03 0.65
CA LYS A 90 21.04 -4.39 1.63
C LYS A 90 20.84 -5.28 2.86
N GLU A 91 20.64 -6.58 2.64
CA GLU A 91 20.48 -7.56 3.71
C GLU A 91 21.74 -7.66 4.59
N LEU A 92 22.94 -7.71 3.99
CA LEU A 92 24.19 -7.74 4.75
C LEU A 92 24.36 -6.51 5.66
N PHE A 93 24.05 -5.30 5.16
CA PHE A 93 24.04 -4.10 5.99
C PHE A 93 22.99 -4.19 7.11
N HIS A 94 21.81 -4.73 6.80
CA HIS A 94 20.70 -4.86 7.74
C HIS A 94 21.04 -5.80 8.91
N ILE A 95 21.66 -6.94 8.61
CA ILE A 95 22.05 -7.96 9.61
C ILE A 95 23.08 -7.37 10.59
N LEU A 96 24.15 -6.76 10.08
CA LEU A 96 25.18 -6.15 10.95
C LEU A 96 24.60 -5.07 11.86
N ARG A 97 23.62 -4.32 11.36
CA ARG A 97 22.92 -3.31 12.14
C ARG A 97 22.06 -3.94 13.23
N ILE A 98 21.24 -4.95 12.92
CA ILE A 98 20.36 -5.59 13.90
C ILE A 98 21.18 -6.29 14.99
N GLU A 99 22.17 -7.09 14.62
CA GLU A 99 23.00 -7.81 15.59
C GLU A 99 23.83 -6.84 16.44
N GLY A 100 24.35 -5.77 15.85
CA GLY A 100 25.01 -4.70 16.61
C GLY A 100 24.07 -3.93 17.55
N ASN A 101 22.81 -3.71 17.17
CA ASN A 101 21.79 -3.10 18.03
C ASN A 101 21.47 -4.00 19.23
N LYS A 102 21.23 -5.30 18.98
CA LYS A 102 21.00 -6.29 20.05
C LYS A 102 22.18 -6.31 21.03
N ALA A 103 23.40 -6.34 20.51
CA ALA A 103 24.63 -6.27 21.31
C ALA A 103 24.70 -5.01 22.21
N THR A 104 24.31 -3.86 21.66
CA THR A 104 24.34 -2.58 22.39
C THR A 104 23.30 -2.52 23.52
N HIS A 105 22.12 -3.12 23.33
CA HIS A 105 20.98 -2.96 24.25
C HIS A 105 20.71 -4.15 25.18
N GLN A 106 21.09 -5.38 24.80
CA GLN A 106 20.69 -6.61 25.52
C GLN A 106 21.83 -7.22 26.38
N PHE A 107 23.05 -6.67 26.32
CA PHE A 107 24.23 -7.02 27.17
C PHE A 107 24.59 -8.53 27.29
N ARG A 108 23.98 -9.39 26.47
CA ARG A 108 24.24 -10.84 26.41
C ARG A 108 24.23 -11.27 24.95
N THR A 109 25.41 -11.54 24.41
CA THR A 109 25.59 -12.06 23.05
C THR A 109 26.49 -13.29 23.10
N GLN A 110 26.25 -14.23 22.21
CA GLN A 110 27.01 -15.48 22.16
C GLN A 110 28.17 -15.36 21.17
N HIS A 111 29.26 -16.11 21.38
CA HIS A 111 30.38 -16.19 20.43
C HIS A 111 29.93 -16.60 19.02
N LYS A 112 28.81 -17.31 18.89
CA LYS A 112 28.24 -17.66 17.60
C LYS A 112 27.73 -16.44 16.83
N GLU A 113 26.91 -15.59 17.44
CA GLU A 113 26.37 -14.38 16.82
C GLU A 113 27.51 -13.48 16.34
N ALA A 114 28.56 -13.33 17.16
CA ALA A 114 29.77 -12.62 16.79
C ALA A 114 30.51 -13.25 15.59
N MET A 115 30.54 -14.59 15.50
CA MET A 115 31.16 -15.31 14.39
C MET A 115 30.37 -15.15 13.08
N ASP A 116 29.05 -15.24 13.16
CA ASP A 116 28.17 -15.04 12.02
C ASP A 116 28.24 -13.58 11.55
N GLY A 117 28.28 -12.62 12.49
CA GLY A 117 28.58 -11.23 12.23
C GLY A 117 29.91 -11.03 11.49
N LEU A 118 31.00 -11.68 11.92
CA LEU A 118 32.31 -11.60 11.25
C LEU A 118 32.24 -12.10 9.80
N LYS A 119 31.52 -13.21 9.55
CA LYS A 119 31.33 -13.77 8.20
C LYS A 119 30.52 -12.82 7.30
N VAL A 120 29.43 -12.24 7.83
CA VAL A 120 28.58 -11.26 7.13
C VAL A 120 29.37 -9.98 6.83
N ALA A 121 30.09 -9.43 7.81
CA ALA A 121 30.92 -8.25 7.65
C ALA A 121 32.02 -8.45 6.62
N ARG A 122 32.62 -9.65 6.59
CA ARG A 122 33.63 -10.00 5.59
C ARG A 122 33.05 -10.07 4.18
N ALA A 123 31.87 -10.68 4.01
CA ALA A 123 31.19 -10.71 2.72
C ALA A 123 30.91 -9.29 2.21
N LEU A 124 30.43 -8.41 3.09
CA LEU A 124 30.19 -7.00 2.78
C LEU A 124 31.49 -6.24 2.45
N ALA A 125 32.56 -6.46 3.21
CA ALA A 125 33.88 -5.86 2.97
C ALA A 125 34.48 -6.31 1.63
N ILE A 126 34.35 -7.59 1.27
CA ILE A 126 34.80 -8.12 -0.04
C ILE A 126 34.04 -7.45 -1.18
N TRP A 127 32.71 -7.32 -1.05
CA TRP A 127 31.89 -6.63 -2.03
C TRP A 127 32.31 -5.15 -2.20
N PHE A 128 32.53 -4.45 -1.09
CA PHE A 128 32.97 -3.06 -1.10
C PHE A 128 34.34 -2.92 -1.78
N HIS A 129 35.30 -3.78 -1.42
CA HIS A 129 36.64 -3.76 -2.00
C HIS A 129 36.62 -4.11 -3.51
N ARG A 130 35.77 -5.04 -3.95
CA ARG A 130 35.60 -5.33 -5.39
C ARG A 130 34.95 -4.18 -6.16
N SER A 131 34.12 -3.38 -5.49
CA SER A 131 33.45 -2.21 -6.09
C SER A 131 34.42 -1.05 -6.31
N PHE A 132 35.32 -0.80 -5.35
CA PHE A 132 36.13 0.43 -5.33
C PHE A 132 37.65 0.23 -5.37
N GLY A 133 38.15 -0.98 -5.12
CA GLY A 133 39.59 -1.28 -5.08
C GLY A 133 40.21 -1.38 -6.48
N LYS A 134 41.55 -1.22 -6.56
CA LYS A 134 42.33 -1.23 -7.80
C LYS A 134 42.19 -2.53 -8.60
N ALA A 135 42.05 -3.67 -7.92
CA ALA A 135 41.88 -4.98 -8.55
C ALA A 135 40.43 -5.25 -9.03
N GLY A 136 39.46 -4.44 -8.60
CA GLY A 136 38.06 -4.56 -8.98
C GLY A 136 37.48 -5.97 -8.82
N ALA A 137 36.67 -6.40 -9.79
CA ALA A 137 36.02 -7.71 -9.82
C ALA A 137 36.99 -8.92 -9.91
N SER A 138 38.26 -8.70 -10.24
CA SER A 138 39.28 -9.76 -10.33
C SER A 138 39.87 -10.16 -8.97
N PHE A 139 39.51 -9.44 -7.90
CA PHE A 139 39.98 -9.70 -6.55
C PHE A 139 39.45 -11.03 -5.99
N LYS A 140 40.39 -11.91 -5.60
CA LYS A 140 40.11 -13.19 -4.94
C LYS A 140 40.44 -13.07 -3.45
N SER A 141 39.41 -13.10 -2.61
CA SER A 141 39.60 -13.27 -1.17
C SER A 141 40.06 -14.69 -0.86
N GLY A 142 40.99 -14.83 0.10
CA GLY A 142 41.33 -16.14 0.66
C GLY A 142 40.18 -16.74 1.47
N PRO A 143 40.28 -18.02 1.91
CA PRO A 143 39.28 -18.63 2.78
C PRO A 143 39.11 -17.84 4.09
N PHE A 144 37.95 -17.97 4.73
CA PHE A 144 37.72 -17.36 6.04
C PHE A 144 38.55 -18.08 7.09
N VAL A 145 39.31 -17.33 7.88
CA VAL A 145 40.10 -17.86 8.98
C VAL A 145 39.34 -17.51 10.27
N PRO A 146 38.62 -18.46 10.88
CA PRO A 146 37.87 -18.18 12.10
C PRO A 146 38.84 -17.81 13.23
N PRO A 147 38.60 -16.72 13.97
CA PRO A 147 39.34 -16.45 15.20
C PRO A 147 39.14 -17.60 16.20
N ALA A 148 40.13 -17.86 17.04
CA ALA A 148 40.05 -18.91 18.06
C ALA A 148 38.86 -18.64 19.00
N ASP A 149 37.93 -19.58 19.07
CA ASP A 149 36.79 -19.55 19.99
C ASP A 149 37.17 -20.21 21.33
N PRO A 150 37.45 -19.44 22.40
CA PRO A 150 37.75 -20.01 23.71
C PRO A 150 36.53 -20.72 24.33
N SER A 151 35.30 -20.41 23.91
CA SER A 151 34.09 -21.07 24.41
C SER A 151 33.95 -22.51 23.92
N ALA A 152 34.57 -22.88 22.79
CA ALA A 152 34.62 -24.26 22.33
C ALA A 152 35.47 -25.13 23.25
N GLN A 153 36.64 -24.62 23.67
CA GLN A 153 37.49 -25.27 24.66
C GLN A 153 36.82 -25.29 26.03
N LEU A 154 36.15 -24.22 26.44
CA LEU A 154 35.43 -24.13 27.71
C LEU A 154 34.24 -25.09 27.77
N ARG A 155 33.50 -25.29 26.68
CA ARG A 155 32.42 -26.28 26.59
C ARG A 155 32.94 -27.71 26.63
N GLN A 156 34.06 -27.98 25.95
CA GLN A 156 34.77 -29.25 26.02
C GLN A 156 35.26 -29.53 27.46
N LEU A 157 35.90 -28.55 28.08
CA LEU A 157 36.37 -28.60 29.47
C LEU A 157 35.22 -28.74 30.46
N GLN A 158 34.07 -28.10 30.26
CA GLN A 158 32.88 -28.26 31.11
C GLN A 158 32.32 -29.67 31.00
N SER A 159 32.22 -30.22 29.79
CA SER A 159 31.82 -31.62 29.58
C SER A 159 32.81 -32.60 30.22
N ASP A 160 34.11 -32.30 30.18
CA ASP A 160 35.16 -33.10 30.79
C ASP A 160 35.17 -32.96 32.32
N ILE A 161 34.90 -31.77 32.85
CA ILE A 161 34.74 -31.49 34.29
C ILE A 161 33.49 -32.17 34.85
N GLU A 162 32.38 -32.22 34.10
CA GLU A 162 31.18 -32.96 34.51
C GLU A 162 31.44 -34.47 34.55
N LYS A 163 32.15 -35.02 33.55
CA LYS A 163 32.63 -36.41 33.58
C LYS A 163 33.56 -36.66 34.78
N LEU A 164 34.57 -35.81 34.96
CA LEU A 164 35.53 -35.91 36.06
C LEU A 164 34.89 -35.72 37.43
N ARG A 165 33.85 -34.88 37.56
CA ARG A 165 33.06 -34.74 38.80
C ARG A 165 32.28 -36.01 39.10
N HIS A 166 31.73 -36.66 38.07
CA HIS A 166 31.08 -37.96 38.21
C HIS A 166 32.09 -39.03 38.67
N ASP A 167 33.29 -39.02 38.10
CA ASP A 167 34.39 -39.93 38.45
C ASP A 167 34.97 -39.64 39.86
N LEU A 168 35.07 -38.37 40.25
CA LEU A 168 35.51 -37.92 41.58
C LEU A 168 34.47 -38.21 42.65
N GLN A 169 33.17 -38.09 42.36
CA GLN A 169 32.12 -38.54 43.29
C GLN A 169 32.22 -40.06 43.55
N HIS A 170 32.62 -40.84 42.54
CA HIS A 170 32.91 -42.26 42.68
C HIS A 170 34.20 -42.54 43.47
N ALA A 171 35.25 -41.73 43.31
CA ALA A 171 36.53 -41.91 43.99
C ALA A 171 36.54 -41.38 45.45
N ASN A 172 35.73 -40.36 45.76
CA ASN A 172 35.65 -39.74 47.09
C ASN A 172 34.90 -40.57 48.14
N MET A 173 34.31 -41.72 47.77
CA MET A 173 33.82 -42.70 48.73
C MET A 173 34.93 -43.54 49.37
N ALA A 174 36.22 -43.32 49.02
CA ALA A 174 37.31 -44.25 49.36
C ALA A 174 38.48 -43.69 50.21
N LEU A 175 38.54 -42.41 50.61
CA LEU A 175 39.68 -41.94 51.41
C LEU A 175 39.35 -40.81 52.40
N GLU A 176 39.40 -41.15 53.70
CA GLU A 176 39.57 -40.21 54.81
C GLU A 176 41.07 -40.04 55.13
N GLY A 177 41.59 -38.81 55.06
CA GLY A 177 43.00 -38.52 55.36
C GLY A 177 43.28 -37.02 55.58
N SER A 178 42.78 -36.47 56.69
CA SER A 178 42.67 -35.04 57.03
C SER A 178 43.98 -34.28 57.40
N GLN A 179 45.16 -34.68 56.92
CA GLN A 179 46.42 -33.96 57.24
C GLN A 179 47.23 -33.47 56.03
N GLN A 180 47.13 -34.13 54.86
CA GLN A 180 47.75 -33.61 53.63
C GLN A 180 46.96 -32.44 53.02
N LEU A 181 45.64 -32.39 53.26
CA LEU A 181 44.75 -31.35 52.75
C LEU A 181 45.11 -29.97 53.33
N SER A 182 45.38 -29.87 54.64
CA SER A 182 45.68 -28.61 55.29
C SER A 182 47.00 -27.97 54.83
N GLN A 183 48.03 -28.79 54.54
CA GLN A 183 49.30 -28.31 53.99
C GLN A 183 49.20 -27.89 52.51
N LEU A 184 48.33 -28.55 51.75
CA LEU A 184 48.05 -28.18 50.36
C LEU A 184 47.25 -26.86 50.29
N ILE A 185 46.26 -26.66 51.16
CA ILE A 185 45.48 -25.42 51.26
C ILE A 185 46.38 -24.21 51.60
N GLU A 186 47.37 -24.39 52.47
CA GLU A 186 48.28 -23.31 52.86
C GLU A 186 49.24 -22.91 51.73
N LYS A 187 49.69 -23.91 50.95
CA LYS A 187 50.53 -23.72 49.77
C LYS A 187 49.75 -23.11 48.59
N GLU A 188 48.52 -23.57 48.41
CA GLU A 188 47.54 -23.01 47.47
C GLU A 188 47.27 -21.54 47.78
N LYS A 189 47.05 -21.18 49.06
CA LYS A 189 46.80 -19.78 49.46
C LYS A 189 47.98 -18.85 49.14
N ALA A 190 49.21 -19.31 49.33
CA ALA A 190 50.42 -18.54 49.01
C ALA A 190 50.64 -18.38 47.49
N GLU A 191 50.35 -19.43 46.71
CA GLU A 191 50.38 -19.37 45.25
C GLU A 191 49.26 -18.48 44.68
N TYR A 192 48.08 -18.48 45.31
CA TYR A 192 46.96 -17.59 44.97
C TYR A 192 47.28 -16.12 45.25
N GLU A 193 47.93 -15.79 46.36
CA GLU A 193 48.36 -14.41 46.65
C GLU A 193 49.41 -13.92 45.65
N ALA A 194 50.38 -14.77 45.28
CA ALA A 194 51.38 -14.44 44.26
C ALA A 194 50.75 -14.26 42.87
N LEU A 195 49.77 -15.10 42.52
CA LEU A 195 49.02 -14.98 41.27
C LEU A 195 48.14 -13.73 41.25
N ALA A 196 47.49 -13.37 42.37
CA ALA A 196 46.66 -12.17 42.48
C ALA A 196 47.46 -10.88 42.26
N VAL A 197 48.71 -10.81 42.75
CA VAL A 197 49.60 -9.66 42.52
C VAL A 197 50.03 -9.59 41.04
N ALA A 198 50.39 -10.73 40.43
CA ALA A 198 50.72 -10.78 39.01
C ALA A 198 49.53 -10.39 38.11
N MET A 199 48.32 -10.81 38.48
CA MET A 199 47.08 -10.45 37.79
C MET A 199 46.72 -8.96 37.93
N ASP A 200 47.02 -8.31 39.07
CA ASP A 200 46.80 -6.86 39.24
C ASP A 200 47.80 -6.03 38.40
N GLU A 201 49.07 -6.46 38.34
CA GLU A 201 50.08 -5.82 37.48
C GLU A 201 49.73 -5.95 35.99
N GLU A 202 49.31 -7.14 35.56
CA GLU A 202 48.87 -7.40 34.18
C GLU A 202 47.58 -6.62 33.85
N SER A 203 46.62 -6.56 34.78
CA SER A 203 45.38 -5.79 34.60
C SER A 203 45.64 -4.29 34.43
N ARG A 204 46.58 -3.71 35.18
CA ARG A 204 46.95 -2.29 35.03
C ARG A 204 47.62 -2.01 33.69
N ALA A 205 48.51 -2.90 33.25
CA ALA A 205 49.17 -2.78 31.94
C ALA A 205 48.16 -2.87 30.78
N LEU A 206 47.22 -3.81 30.84
CA LEU A 206 46.15 -3.95 29.86
C LEU A 206 45.18 -2.75 29.87
N ALA A 207 44.86 -2.21 31.05
CA ALA A 207 43.99 -1.03 31.16
C ALA A 207 44.63 0.23 30.54
N GLU A 208 45.94 0.39 30.68
CA GLU A 208 46.68 1.51 30.09
C GLU A 208 46.78 1.38 28.56
N GLN A 209 47.02 0.17 28.05
CA GLN A 209 46.97 -0.12 26.61
C GLN A 209 45.56 0.10 26.02
N ALA A 210 44.51 -0.32 26.71
CA ALA A 210 43.13 -0.11 26.29
C ALA A 210 42.80 1.38 26.16
N ARG A 211 43.22 2.21 27.12
CA ARG A 211 43.06 3.68 27.06
C ARG A 211 43.81 4.31 25.87
N GLN A 212 45.05 3.89 25.63
CA GLN A 212 45.82 4.39 24.49
C GLN A 212 45.16 4.01 23.16
N HIS A 213 44.63 2.79 23.06
CA HIS A 213 43.92 2.32 21.87
C HIS A 213 42.60 3.08 21.65
N GLU A 214 41.84 3.33 22.71
CA GLU A 214 40.59 4.09 22.65
C GLU A 214 40.81 5.55 22.21
N GLN A 215 41.88 6.18 22.72
CA GLN A 215 42.29 7.52 22.28
C GLN A 215 42.71 7.55 20.81
N ALA A 216 43.49 6.56 20.36
CA ALA A 216 43.90 6.46 18.96
C ALA A 216 42.70 6.26 18.02
N LEU A 217 41.75 5.41 18.40
CA LEU A 217 40.52 5.19 17.64
C LEU A 217 39.67 6.46 17.56
N SER A 218 39.52 7.19 18.68
CA SER A 218 38.78 8.45 18.70
C SER A 218 39.40 9.51 17.80
N GLN A 219 40.74 9.61 17.74
CA GLN A 219 41.44 10.53 16.85
C GLN A 219 41.22 10.17 15.38
N GLN A 220 41.26 8.88 15.04
CA GLN A 220 41.00 8.44 13.67
C GLN A 220 39.54 8.64 13.24
N GLN A 221 38.58 8.40 14.13
CA GLN A 221 37.17 8.71 13.86
C GLN A 221 36.97 10.18 13.51
N GLN A 222 37.55 11.10 14.31
CA GLN A 222 37.47 12.54 14.04
C GLN A 222 38.12 12.91 12.70
N ALA A 223 39.28 12.32 12.37
CA ALA A 223 39.94 12.53 11.10
C ALA A 223 39.10 12.02 9.91
N TYR A 224 38.44 10.87 10.07
CA TYR A 224 37.55 10.30 9.07
C TYR A 224 36.30 11.15 8.85
N GLU A 225 35.66 11.62 9.92
CA GLU A 225 34.51 12.52 9.84
C GLU A 225 34.85 13.82 9.09
N GLN A 226 36.02 14.41 9.37
CA GLN A 226 36.51 15.58 8.64
C GLN A 226 36.71 15.28 7.15
N LYS A 227 37.26 14.10 6.82
CA LYS A 227 37.46 13.65 5.43
C LYS A 227 36.13 13.47 4.70
N ILE A 228 35.12 12.89 5.34
CA ILE A 228 33.76 12.74 4.80
C ILE A 228 33.10 14.10 4.58
N LYS A 229 33.17 15.01 5.56
CA LYS A 229 32.64 16.38 5.43
C LYS A 229 33.32 17.13 4.28
N ALA A 230 34.63 17.00 4.11
CA ALA A 230 35.36 17.59 2.98
C ALA A 230 34.93 17.00 1.62
N LEU A 231 34.71 15.69 1.54
CA LEU A 231 34.18 15.02 0.34
C LEU A 231 32.77 15.51 -0.02
N GLN A 232 31.88 15.66 0.98
CA GLN A 232 30.53 16.19 0.77
C GLN A 232 30.56 17.63 0.26
N GLN A 233 31.41 18.49 0.83
CA GLN A 233 31.61 19.88 0.38
C GLN A 233 32.13 19.95 -1.05
N GLN A 234 33.15 19.14 -1.37
CA GLN A 234 33.72 19.11 -2.72
C GLN A 234 32.70 18.67 -3.78
N LEU A 235 31.75 17.80 -3.41
CA LEU A 235 30.69 17.32 -4.30
C LEU A 235 29.52 18.31 -4.42
N THR A 236 29.24 19.11 -3.39
CA THR A 236 28.22 20.18 -3.45
C THR A 236 28.71 21.37 -4.28
N GLU A 237 30.02 21.60 -4.33
CA GLU A 237 30.65 22.58 -5.23
C GLU A 237 30.66 22.13 -6.71
N GLN A 238 30.44 20.84 -6.99
CA GLN A 238 30.32 20.30 -8.34
C GLN A 238 28.86 20.35 -8.81
N GLY A 239 28.62 20.82 -10.04
CA GLY A 239 27.26 20.96 -10.57
C GLY A 239 26.49 19.63 -10.65
N GLU A 240 25.15 19.70 -10.58
CA GLU A 240 24.23 18.54 -10.52
C GLU A 240 24.48 17.47 -11.59
N GLN A 241 24.91 17.87 -12.80
CA GLN A 241 25.20 16.94 -13.88
C GLN A 241 26.40 16.01 -13.58
N THR A 242 27.44 16.53 -12.92
CA THR A 242 28.64 15.77 -12.55
C THR A 242 28.33 14.78 -11.44
N VAL A 243 27.54 15.21 -10.45
CA VAL A 243 27.07 14.35 -9.35
C VAL A 243 26.23 13.19 -9.88
N ASN A 244 25.32 13.44 -10.83
CA ASN A 244 24.52 12.39 -11.47
C ASN A 244 25.36 11.39 -12.26
N GLN A 245 26.39 11.84 -13.00
CA GLN A 245 27.30 10.93 -13.71
C GLN A 245 28.11 10.07 -12.75
N GLN A 246 28.60 10.65 -11.67
CA GLN A 246 29.36 9.93 -10.64
C GLN A 246 28.48 8.91 -9.92
N ARG A 247 27.23 9.26 -9.58
CA ARG A 247 26.24 8.34 -9.01
C ARG A 247 25.96 7.15 -9.93
N GLN A 248 25.79 7.38 -11.23
CA GLN A 248 25.63 6.30 -12.22
C GLN A 248 26.87 5.39 -12.31
N GLN A 249 28.07 5.97 -12.23
CA GLN A 249 29.32 5.21 -12.26
C GLN A 249 29.47 4.33 -11.00
N VAL A 250 29.13 4.86 -9.83
CA VAL A 250 29.10 4.10 -8.58
C VAL A 250 28.09 2.96 -8.67
N ALA A 251 26.86 3.22 -9.12
CA ALA A 251 25.83 2.20 -9.30
C ALA A 251 26.25 1.08 -10.27
N LYS A 252 27.01 1.39 -11.33
CA LYS A 252 27.54 0.39 -12.26
C LYS A 252 28.63 -0.47 -11.62
N LYS A 253 29.51 0.12 -10.82
CA LYS A 253 30.60 -0.59 -10.12
C LYS A 253 30.05 -1.52 -9.04
N THR A 254 29.09 -1.06 -8.25
CA THR A 254 28.45 -1.86 -7.20
C THR A 254 27.72 -3.06 -7.80
N LYS A 255 26.99 -2.87 -8.91
CA LYS A 255 26.32 -3.98 -9.62
C LYS A 255 27.30 -5.04 -10.13
N ALA A 256 28.37 -4.62 -10.80
CA ALA A 256 29.38 -5.54 -11.33
C ALA A 256 30.09 -6.34 -10.22
N ALA A 257 30.26 -5.75 -9.02
CA ALA A 257 30.82 -6.46 -7.88
C ALA A 257 29.86 -7.52 -7.32
N THR A 258 28.55 -7.23 -7.28
CA THR A 258 27.55 -8.17 -6.76
C THR A 258 27.41 -9.41 -7.64
N ASP A 259 27.47 -9.29 -8.97
CA ASP A 259 27.43 -10.43 -9.90
C ASP A 259 28.53 -11.50 -9.62
N THR A 260 29.61 -11.11 -8.93
CA THR A 260 30.73 -12.00 -8.56
C THR A 260 30.68 -12.51 -7.11
N LEU A 261 29.72 -12.04 -6.31
CA LEU A 261 29.50 -12.50 -4.95
C LEU A 261 28.64 -13.77 -5.00
N VAL A 262 29.24 -14.92 -4.74
CA VAL A 262 28.50 -16.18 -4.59
C VAL A 262 28.44 -16.52 -3.12
N LEU A 263 27.26 -16.43 -2.49
CA LEU A 263 27.10 -16.88 -1.12
C LEU A 263 27.23 -18.40 -1.05
N ASN A 264 27.99 -18.87 -0.07
CA ASN A 264 28.07 -20.30 0.22
C ASN A 264 26.81 -20.76 0.98
N GLU A 265 26.64 -22.07 1.09
CA GLU A 265 25.47 -22.68 1.75
C GLU A 265 25.34 -22.28 3.23
N GLU A 266 26.49 -22.13 3.90
CA GLU A 266 26.57 -21.72 5.30
C GLU A 266 26.06 -20.29 5.51
N LEU A 267 26.52 -19.32 4.71
CA LEU A 267 26.00 -17.95 4.72
C LEU A 267 24.52 -17.92 4.37
N THR A 268 24.07 -18.75 3.42
CA THR A 268 22.65 -18.83 3.07
C THR A 268 21.79 -19.28 4.24
N ARG A 269 22.25 -20.24 5.04
CA ARG A 269 21.55 -20.66 6.27
C ARG A 269 21.55 -19.57 7.34
N ILE A 270 22.65 -18.83 7.51
CA ILE A 270 22.69 -17.68 8.43
C ILE A 270 21.63 -16.64 8.04
N LEU A 271 21.49 -16.33 6.73
CA LEU A 271 20.47 -15.41 6.25
C LEU A 271 19.04 -15.92 6.54
N ILE A 272 18.79 -17.23 6.33
CA ILE A 272 17.47 -17.83 6.57
C ILE A 272 17.15 -17.87 8.07
N ASP A 273 18.12 -18.23 8.92
CA ASP A 273 17.96 -18.22 10.37
C ASP A 273 17.58 -16.82 10.85
N GLN A 274 18.26 -15.78 10.36
CA GLN A 274 17.92 -14.40 10.67
C GLN A 274 16.50 -14.03 10.22
N GLN A 275 16.12 -14.37 8.99
CA GLN A 275 14.77 -14.08 8.48
C GLN A 275 13.66 -14.78 9.28
N LEU A 276 13.94 -15.99 9.77
CA LEU A 276 13.05 -16.70 10.68
C LEU A 276 12.99 -16.02 12.06
N GLN A 277 14.11 -15.59 12.60
CA GLN A 277 14.17 -14.84 13.88
C GLN A 277 13.44 -13.50 13.80
N GLU A 278 13.58 -12.74 12.71
CA GLU A 278 12.86 -11.50 12.48
C GLU A 278 11.34 -11.72 12.39
N ALA A 279 10.92 -12.88 11.87
CA ALA A 279 9.52 -13.31 11.91
C ALA A 279 9.07 -13.86 13.28
N GLY A 280 9.96 -13.92 14.28
CA GLY A 280 9.64 -14.35 15.65
C GLY A 280 9.84 -15.85 15.93
N TRP A 281 10.56 -16.57 15.07
CA TRP A 281 10.93 -17.98 15.29
C TRP A 281 12.28 -18.11 15.99
N GLU A 282 12.37 -18.99 16.99
CA GLU A 282 13.64 -19.45 17.56
C GLU A 282 14.36 -20.34 16.53
N ALA A 283 15.22 -19.74 15.71
CA ALA A 283 15.95 -20.40 14.63
C ALA A 283 17.45 -20.36 14.87
N ASP A 284 18.07 -21.55 14.83
CA ASP A 284 19.51 -21.73 14.86
C ASP A 284 19.85 -23.05 14.15
N SER A 285 20.24 -22.96 12.88
CA SER A 285 20.54 -24.14 12.06
C SER A 285 21.78 -24.92 12.49
N GLN A 286 22.61 -24.39 13.39
CA GLN A 286 23.79 -25.07 13.90
C GLN A 286 23.48 -25.82 15.19
N ASP A 287 22.75 -25.21 16.13
CA ASP A 287 22.49 -25.75 17.47
C ASP A 287 21.08 -26.33 17.63
N ILE A 288 20.06 -25.70 17.03
CA ILE A 288 18.68 -26.21 17.03
C ILE A 288 18.51 -27.17 15.83
N THR A 289 19.25 -28.27 15.87
CA THR A 289 19.15 -29.36 14.87
C THR A 289 18.60 -30.63 15.49
N PHE A 290 17.84 -31.39 14.71
CA PHE A 290 17.34 -32.68 15.15
C PHE A 290 18.47 -33.64 15.57
N GLN A 291 19.61 -33.60 14.85
CA GLN A 291 20.78 -34.42 15.12
C GLN A 291 21.43 -34.14 16.48
N LYS A 292 21.50 -32.87 16.90
CA LYS A 292 22.01 -32.48 18.23
C LYS A 292 21.01 -32.72 19.37
N GLY A 293 19.84 -33.27 19.07
CA GLY A 293 18.82 -33.58 20.07
C GLY A 293 17.80 -32.48 20.30
N ALA A 294 17.78 -31.41 19.48
CA ALA A 294 16.76 -30.36 19.59
C ALA A 294 15.36 -30.94 19.31
N ARG A 295 14.39 -30.60 20.16
CA ARG A 295 13.00 -31.05 20.09
C ARG A 295 12.06 -29.87 20.32
N PRO A 296 10.80 -29.96 19.84
CA PRO A 296 9.80 -28.94 20.10
C PRO A 296 9.41 -28.91 21.58
N GLU A 297 9.10 -27.72 22.08
CA GLU A 297 8.80 -27.46 23.48
C GLU A 297 7.52 -26.62 23.60
N LYS A 298 6.68 -26.95 24.57
CA LYS A 298 5.42 -26.23 24.79
C LYS A 298 5.71 -24.76 25.18
N GLY A 299 5.03 -23.82 24.53
CA GLY A 299 5.20 -22.38 24.78
C GLY A 299 6.35 -21.73 24.00
N HIS A 300 7.11 -22.49 23.22
CA HIS A 300 8.20 -22.00 22.37
C HIS A 300 7.84 -22.12 20.88
N TYR A 301 8.31 -21.17 20.07
CA TYR A 301 8.13 -21.16 18.62
C TYR A 301 9.45 -21.51 17.93
N ARG A 302 9.73 -22.80 17.68
CA ARG A 302 11.06 -23.26 17.24
C ARG A 302 11.11 -23.62 15.76
N ALA A 303 12.16 -23.17 15.08
CA ALA A 303 12.56 -23.65 13.77
C ALA A 303 13.67 -24.70 13.93
N ILE A 304 13.31 -25.99 13.84
CA ILE A 304 14.26 -27.09 14.06
C ILE A 304 14.81 -27.55 12.71
N ALA A 305 16.13 -27.52 12.58
CA ALA A 305 16.82 -27.89 11.35
C ALA A 305 17.03 -29.40 11.19
N GLU A 306 17.11 -29.85 9.94
CA GLU A 306 17.41 -31.23 9.52
C GLU A 306 16.47 -32.31 10.06
N TRP A 307 15.17 -32.01 10.07
CA TRP A 307 14.17 -32.94 10.60
C TRP A 307 13.96 -34.15 9.67
N PRO A 308 14.01 -35.40 10.18
CA PRO A 308 13.85 -36.59 9.35
C PRO A 308 12.41 -36.76 8.85
N THR A 309 12.27 -37.07 7.57
CA THR A 309 10.97 -37.38 6.93
C THR A 309 11.07 -38.69 6.16
N ASN A 310 9.93 -39.37 5.96
CA ASN A 310 9.86 -40.59 5.17
C ASN A 310 8.55 -40.61 4.39
N HIS A 311 8.65 -40.48 3.06
CA HIS A 311 7.50 -40.57 2.17
C HIS A 311 7.68 -41.76 1.23
N ASN A 312 6.74 -42.72 1.26
CA ASN A 312 6.75 -43.92 0.40
C ASN A 312 8.07 -44.73 0.43
N GLY A 313 8.78 -44.75 1.56
CA GLY A 313 10.05 -45.45 1.73
C GLY A 313 11.28 -44.62 1.38
N GLU A 314 11.12 -43.43 0.80
CA GLU A 314 12.20 -42.47 0.59
C GLU A 314 12.47 -41.67 1.87
N LYS A 315 13.65 -41.90 2.47
CA LYS A 315 14.11 -41.09 3.61
C LYS A 315 14.58 -39.73 3.11
N GLY A 316 14.01 -38.66 3.68
CA GLY A 316 14.40 -37.28 3.45
C GLY A 316 14.78 -36.58 4.75
N ARG A 317 15.32 -35.38 4.63
CA ARG A 317 15.53 -34.46 5.76
C ARG A 317 15.02 -33.09 5.34
N ALA A 318 14.02 -32.58 6.04
CA ALA A 318 13.56 -31.21 5.86
C ALA A 318 14.64 -30.26 6.37
N ASP A 319 14.94 -29.19 5.63
CA ASP A 319 15.96 -28.24 6.05
C ASP A 319 15.54 -27.56 7.35
N TYR A 320 14.26 -27.14 7.44
CA TYR A 320 13.65 -26.70 8.69
C TYR A 320 12.21 -27.20 8.81
N VAL A 321 11.79 -27.47 10.05
CA VAL A 321 10.38 -27.61 10.42
C VAL A 321 10.07 -26.59 11.50
N LEU A 322 9.02 -25.81 11.28
CA LEU A 322 8.57 -24.74 12.17
C LEU A 322 7.50 -25.30 13.11
N PHE A 323 7.74 -25.23 14.41
CA PHE A 323 6.88 -25.75 15.46
C PHE A 323 6.28 -24.62 16.30
N ALA A 324 4.95 -24.59 16.38
CA ALA A 324 4.24 -23.77 17.35
C ALA A 324 3.94 -24.60 18.59
N GLY A 325 4.77 -24.46 19.63
CA GLY A 325 4.74 -25.36 20.78
C GLY A 325 5.11 -26.79 20.37
N LEU A 326 4.14 -27.70 20.46
CA LEU A 326 4.29 -29.11 20.07
C LEU A 326 3.70 -29.43 18.69
N THR A 327 3.20 -28.42 17.98
CA THR A 327 2.50 -28.58 16.72
C THR A 327 3.41 -28.21 15.55
N PRO A 328 3.68 -29.12 14.60
CA PRO A 328 4.37 -28.78 13.37
C PRO A 328 3.43 -27.99 12.45
N ILE A 329 3.80 -26.74 12.16
CA ILE A 329 2.95 -25.80 11.41
C ILE A 329 3.44 -25.62 9.97
N ALA A 330 4.77 -25.58 9.76
CA ALA A 330 5.33 -25.35 8.44
C ALA A 330 6.61 -26.15 8.18
N VAL A 331 6.88 -26.44 6.90
CA VAL A 331 8.14 -27.04 6.44
C VAL A 331 8.85 -26.08 5.49
N VAL A 332 10.15 -25.90 5.65
CA VAL A 332 10.97 -25.01 4.81
C VAL A 332 12.04 -25.82 4.08
N GLU A 333 12.12 -25.62 2.76
CA GLU A 333 13.22 -26.09 1.91
C GLU A 333 14.16 -24.92 1.59
N ALA A 334 15.42 -25.03 2.03
CA ALA A 334 16.46 -24.05 1.82
C ALA A 334 17.36 -24.45 0.65
N LYS A 335 17.65 -23.52 -0.27
CA LYS A 335 18.60 -23.73 -1.37
C LYS A 335 19.68 -22.69 -1.39
N LYS A 336 20.78 -23.02 -2.08
CA LYS A 336 21.82 -22.05 -2.44
C LYS A 336 21.20 -20.92 -3.24
N GLU A 337 21.67 -19.72 -2.97
CA GLU A 337 21.27 -18.44 -3.56
C GLU A 337 20.85 -18.47 -5.03
N ASN A 338 21.67 -19.06 -5.91
CA ASN A 338 21.48 -19.04 -7.37
C ASN A 338 20.43 -20.04 -7.90
N THR A 339 19.69 -20.70 -7.01
CA THR A 339 18.71 -21.73 -7.39
C THR A 339 17.32 -21.13 -7.54
N ASN A 340 16.57 -21.57 -8.56
CA ASN A 340 15.14 -21.30 -8.66
C ASN A 340 14.40 -21.95 -7.46
N VAL A 341 13.82 -21.11 -6.61
CA VAL A 341 13.13 -21.49 -5.37
C VAL A 341 11.68 -21.90 -5.63
N ALA A 342 11.01 -21.29 -6.59
CA ALA A 342 9.62 -21.61 -6.93
C ALA A 342 9.44 -23.11 -7.26
N GLY A 343 10.38 -23.68 -8.03
CA GLY A 343 10.38 -25.08 -8.43
C GLY A 343 10.61 -26.08 -7.28
N LYS A 344 11.09 -25.61 -6.12
CA LYS A 344 11.49 -26.47 -4.99
C LYS A 344 10.41 -26.62 -3.92
N ILE A 345 9.29 -25.90 -4.04
CA ILE A 345 8.09 -26.12 -3.23
C ILE A 345 7.63 -27.58 -3.23
N ARG A 346 7.73 -28.29 -4.36
CA ARG A 346 7.39 -29.73 -4.43
C ARG A 346 8.23 -30.61 -3.49
N GLN A 347 9.46 -30.20 -3.18
CA GLN A 347 10.32 -30.90 -2.24
C GLN A 347 9.84 -30.70 -0.81
N ALA A 348 9.44 -29.47 -0.44
CA ALA A 348 8.81 -29.17 0.83
C ALA A 348 7.44 -29.87 0.98
N GLU A 349 6.65 -29.97 -0.09
CA GLU A 349 5.41 -30.77 -0.14
C GLU A 349 5.67 -32.24 0.19
N ARG A 350 6.72 -32.84 -0.41
CA ARG A 350 7.12 -34.22 -0.11
C ARG A 350 7.47 -34.39 1.38
N TYR A 351 8.14 -33.41 1.97
CA TYR A 351 8.47 -33.45 3.40
C TYR A 351 7.23 -33.33 4.29
N SER A 352 6.27 -32.48 3.92
CA SER A 352 4.97 -32.43 4.61
C SER A 352 4.23 -33.77 4.55
N LYS A 353 4.21 -34.43 3.38
CA LYS A 353 3.61 -35.78 3.24
C LYS A 353 4.36 -36.87 4.02
N GLY A 354 5.68 -36.72 4.13
CA GLY A 354 6.56 -37.68 4.82
C GLY A 354 6.76 -37.41 6.31
N PHE A 355 6.11 -36.37 6.86
CA PHE A 355 6.26 -36.02 8.26
C PHE A 355 5.46 -36.99 9.14
N LYS A 356 6.07 -37.44 10.24
CA LYS A 356 5.42 -38.33 11.22
C LYS A 356 5.06 -37.55 12.46
N VAL A 357 3.76 -37.52 12.78
CA VAL A 357 3.25 -36.97 14.03
C VAL A 357 3.07 -38.12 15.01
N GLU A 358 3.91 -38.16 16.03
CA GLU A 358 3.90 -39.15 17.11
C GLU A 358 4.01 -38.40 18.44
N ALA A 359 3.46 -38.95 19.53
CA ALA A 359 3.50 -38.32 20.84
C ALA A 359 4.96 -38.00 21.25
N PRO A 360 5.27 -36.79 21.76
CA PRO A 360 4.35 -35.76 22.28
C PRO A 360 3.85 -34.72 21.26
N LEU A 361 4.09 -34.89 19.96
CA LEU A 361 3.63 -33.96 18.93
C LEU A 361 2.12 -34.01 18.76
N VAL A 362 1.52 -32.86 18.46
CA VAL A 362 0.08 -32.72 18.15
C VAL A 362 -0.05 -32.34 16.68
N GLY A 363 -0.90 -33.03 15.94
CA GLY A 363 -1.11 -32.72 14.52
C GLY A 363 -1.78 -31.35 14.35
N ALA A 364 -1.36 -30.55 13.37
CA ALA A 364 -2.03 -29.27 13.10
C ALA A 364 -3.53 -29.45 12.73
N TRP A 365 -3.87 -30.58 12.11
CA TRP A 365 -5.26 -30.93 11.82
C TRP A 365 -6.07 -31.27 13.09
N GLU A 366 -5.42 -31.78 14.15
CA GLU A 366 -6.07 -32.10 15.43
C GLU A 366 -6.48 -30.81 16.17
N LEU A 367 -5.67 -29.75 16.08
CA LEU A 367 -6.04 -28.43 16.61
C LEU A 367 -7.31 -27.88 15.95
N MET A 368 -7.54 -28.21 14.69
CA MET A 368 -8.75 -27.86 13.93
C MET A 368 -9.93 -28.78 14.23
N GLY A 369 -9.81 -29.70 15.19
CA GLY A 369 -10.83 -30.71 15.48
C GLY A 369 -11.00 -31.76 14.37
N ARG A 370 -10.08 -31.84 13.39
CA ARG A 370 -10.11 -32.86 12.34
C ARG A 370 -9.49 -34.16 12.86
N THR A 371 -10.00 -35.29 12.38
CA THR A 371 -9.47 -36.63 12.72
C THR A 371 -8.34 -37.09 11.81
N ILE A 372 -8.27 -36.53 10.60
CA ILE A 372 -7.30 -36.89 9.55
C ILE A 372 -6.69 -35.61 8.98
N ALA A 373 -5.44 -35.70 8.55
CA ALA A 373 -4.70 -34.64 7.89
C ALA A 373 -5.26 -34.31 6.47
N TRP A 374 -4.72 -33.30 5.78
CA TRP A 374 -5.29 -32.80 4.53
C TRP A 374 -4.99 -33.71 3.33
N PRO A 375 -5.95 -34.00 2.45
CA PRO A 375 -5.73 -34.89 1.31
C PRO A 375 -4.76 -34.27 0.29
N ALA A 376 -3.81 -35.06 -0.20
CA ALA A 376 -2.83 -34.59 -1.19
C ALA A 376 -3.11 -35.09 -2.62
N ASP A 377 -3.44 -36.36 -2.76
CA ASP A 377 -3.77 -37.10 -3.98
C ASP A 377 -4.53 -38.39 -3.59
N GLU A 378 -4.80 -39.29 -4.54
CA GLU A 378 -5.56 -40.53 -4.31
C GLU A 378 -4.98 -41.48 -3.24
N SER A 379 -3.77 -41.23 -2.70
CA SER A 379 -3.09 -42.17 -1.80
C SER A 379 -2.32 -41.55 -0.62
N GLY A 380 -2.36 -40.24 -0.41
CA GLY A 380 -1.56 -39.59 0.65
C GLY A 380 -2.19 -38.34 1.28
N HIS A 381 -1.66 -37.96 2.44
CA HIS A 381 -2.08 -36.75 3.17
C HIS A 381 -0.88 -35.83 3.45
N TYR A 382 -1.12 -34.52 3.48
CA TYR A 382 -0.19 -33.53 4.00
C TYR A 382 -0.33 -33.46 5.52
N HIS A 383 0.70 -33.87 6.26
CA HIS A 383 0.68 -33.80 7.73
C HIS A 383 1.05 -32.41 8.26
N VAL A 384 1.71 -31.57 7.45
CA VAL A 384 2.05 -30.19 7.83
C VAL A 384 1.39 -29.22 6.83
N PRO A 385 0.57 -28.25 7.29
CA PRO A 385 -0.34 -27.50 6.41
C PRO A 385 0.34 -26.45 5.52
N PHE A 386 1.52 -25.98 5.91
CA PHE A 386 2.21 -24.90 5.20
C PHE A 386 3.58 -25.35 4.73
N VAL A 387 3.95 -24.94 3.51
CA VAL A 387 5.25 -25.28 2.92
C VAL A 387 5.92 -24.06 2.34
N TYR A 388 7.22 -23.98 2.52
CA TYR A 388 8.07 -22.89 2.07
C TYR A 388 9.24 -23.39 1.24
N SER A 389 9.69 -22.54 0.32
CA SER A 389 11.02 -22.67 -0.29
C SER A 389 11.70 -21.32 -0.40
N CYS A 390 12.94 -21.24 0.07
CA CYS A 390 13.71 -20.00 0.13
C CYS A 390 15.18 -20.24 -0.22
N ASN A 391 15.89 -19.15 -0.49
CA ASN A 391 17.32 -19.14 -0.78
C ASN A 391 18.07 -18.02 -0.06
N GLY A 392 17.47 -17.46 1.00
CA GLY A 392 18.00 -16.32 1.75
C GLY A 392 18.01 -14.99 1.00
N ARG A 393 17.64 -14.95 -0.30
CA ARG A 393 17.58 -13.71 -1.06
C ARG A 393 16.33 -12.92 -0.70
N PRO A 394 16.44 -11.60 -0.51
CA PRO A 394 15.25 -10.77 -0.43
C PRO A 394 14.45 -10.84 -1.74
N TYR A 395 13.14 -10.66 -1.62
CA TYR A 395 12.24 -10.76 -2.76
C TYR A 395 12.45 -9.65 -3.79
N VAL A 396 12.56 -10.05 -5.07
CA VAL A 396 12.65 -9.16 -6.22
C VAL A 396 11.49 -9.50 -7.19
N PRO A 397 10.50 -8.61 -7.36
CA PRO A 397 9.34 -8.89 -8.20
C PRO A 397 9.70 -9.29 -9.64
N GLN A 398 10.73 -8.68 -10.24
CA GLN A 398 11.17 -8.98 -11.61
C GLN A 398 11.77 -10.40 -11.75
N LEU A 399 12.23 -10.98 -10.64
CA LEU A 399 12.83 -12.31 -10.58
C LEU A 399 12.13 -13.14 -9.50
N ALA A 400 10.80 -13.04 -9.43
CA ALA A 400 10.01 -13.65 -8.36
C ALA A 400 10.29 -15.16 -8.22
N GLU A 401 10.52 -15.87 -9.32
CA GLU A 401 10.78 -17.32 -9.32
C GLU A 401 12.16 -17.72 -8.77
N GLN A 402 13.09 -16.76 -8.72
CA GLN A 402 14.49 -16.94 -8.31
C GLN A 402 14.82 -16.24 -6.98
N SER A 403 13.89 -15.50 -6.39
CA SER A 403 14.14 -14.67 -5.22
C SER A 403 13.00 -14.72 -4.21
N GLY A 404 13.28 -14.34 -2.96
CA GLY A 404 12.32 -14.31 -1.88
C GLY A 404 11.98 -15.68 -1.31
N THR A 405 10.90 -15.70 -0.54
CA THR A 405 10.38 -16.88 0.13
C THR A 405 9.08 -17.29 -0.53
N TRP A 406 9.10 -18.43 -1.22
CA TRP A 406 7.88 -19.01 -1.78
C TRP A 406 7.09 -19.72 -0.69
N PHE A 407 5.79 -19.50 -0.66
CA PHE A 407 4.86 -20.08 0.27
C PHE A 407 3.72 -20.77 -0.46
N ARG A 408 3.26 -21.91 0.07
CA ARG A 408 2.01 -22.54 -0.32
C ARG A 408 1.30 -23.07 0.92
N ASP A 409 0.00 -22.82 0.96
CA ASP A 409 -0.93 -23.48 1.87
C ASP A 409 -1.45 -24.74 1.18
N VAL A 410 -1.11 -25.92 1.69
CA VAL A 410 -1.46 -27.21 1.06
C VAL A 410 -2.77 -27.81 1.55
N ARG A 411 -3.49 -27.09 2.42
CA ARG A 411 -4.78 -27.56 2.97
C ARG A 411 -5.86 -27.69 1.91
N GLU A 412 -5.83 -26.82 0.89
CA GLU A 412 -6.72 -26.85 -0.26
C GLU A 412 -5.93 -27.04 -1.57
N PRO A 413 -6.34 -27.94 -2.48
CA PRO A 413 -5.63 -28.17 -3.73
C PRO A 413 -5.52 -26.93 -4.63
N CYS A 414 -6.54 -26.06 -4.60
CA CYS A 414 -6.62 -24.83 -5.40
C CYS A 414 -5.72 -23.69 -4.89
N ASN A 415 -5.15 -23.81 -3.69
CA ASN A 415 -4.21 -22.83 -3.18
C ASN A 415 -2.92 -22.85 -3.99
N LEU A 416 -2.69 -21.76 -4.73
CA LEU A 416 -1.48 -21.56 -5.52
C LEU A 416 -0.31 -21.13 -4.63
N ARG A 417 0.88 -21.59 -4.99
CA ARG A 417 2.14 -21.10 -4.42
C ARG A 417 2.38 -19.64 -4.83
N ARG A 418 2.95 -18.83 -3.94
CA ARG A 418 3.22 -17.40 -4.17
C ARG A 418 4.54 -16.98 -3.53
N ALA A 419 5.18 -15.95 -4.08
CA ALA A 419 6.39 -15.37 -3.51
C ALA A 419 6.03 -14.31 -2.46
N LEU A 420 6.77 -14.32 -1.35
CA LEU A 420 6.61 -13.40 -0.22
C LEU A 420 7.95 -12.72 0.10
N PRO A 421 7.91 -11.48 0.63
CA PRO A 421 9.11 -10.78 1.03
C PRO A 421 9.76 -11.34 2.31
N GLN A 422 8.97 -11.93 3.22
CA GLN A 422 9.43 -12.48 4.50
C GLN A 422 8.65 -13.76 4.86
N PHE A 423 9.04 -14.41 5.95
CA PHE A 423 8.26 -15.51 6.55
C PHE A 423 7.07 -14.95 7.35
N HIS A 424 6.02 -15.74 7.46
CA HIS A 424 4.93 -15.45 8.39
C HIS A 424 5.39 -15.64 9.84
N THR A 425 4.76 -14.90 10.75
CA THR A 425 4.96 -15.05 12.19
C THR A 425 4.32 -16.35 12.71
N PRO A 426 4.74 -16.87 13.87
CA PRO A 426 4.07 -18.01 14.49
C PRO A 426 2.58 -17.74 14.74
N GLY A 427 2.26 -16.54 15.22
CA GLY A 427 0.88 -16.12 15.49
C GLY A 427 0.03 -16.06 14.22
N GLY A 428 0.54 -15.47 13.13
CA GLY A 428 -0.21 -15.39 11.88
C GLY A 428 -0.37 -16.73 11.17
N LEU A 429 0.57 -17.68 11.30
CA LEU A 429 0.34 -19.04 10.81
C LEU A 429 -0.70 -19.81 11.65
N LEU A 430 -0.75 -19.59 12.96
CA LEU A 430 -1.78 -20.18 13.82
C LEU A 430 -3.16 -19.61 13.49
N ASP A 431 -3.27 -18.30 13.35
CA ASP A 431 -4.52 -17.64 12.95
C ASP A 431 -4.94 -18.05 11.53
N LEU A 432 -4.00 -18.17 10.58
CA LEU A 432 -4.29 -18.74 9.25
C LEU A 432 -4.76 -20.19 9.34
N LEU A 433 -4.23 -20.98 10.29
CA LEU A 433 -4.65 -22.36 10.54
C LEU A 433 -6.09 -22.41 11.06
N GLU A 434 -6.39 -21.65 12.11
CA GLU A 434 -7.66 -21.62 12.86
C GLU A 434 -8.84 -21.08 12.04
N ARG A 435 -8.58 -20.24 11.03
CA ARG A 435 -9.64 -19.67 10.19
C ARG A 435 -10.41 -20.71 9.38
N ASP A 436 -11.70 -20.76 9.63
CA ASP A 436 -12.65 -21.53 8.84
C ASP A 436 -13.23 -20.67 7.71
N LYS A 437 -12.54 -20.71 6.57
CA LYS A 437 -12.95 -19.99 5.35
C LYS A 437 -14.33 -20.43 4.86
N GLU A 438 -14.66 -21.72 4.94
CA GLU A 438 -15.94 -22.25 4.45
C GLU A 438 -17.10 -21.77 5.33
N ASN A 439 -16.92 -21.79 6.66
CA ASN A 439 -17.91 -21.25 7.57
C ASN A 439 -18.08 -19.74 7.39
N ALA A 440 -16.99 -18.98 7.24
CA ALA A 440 -17.05 -17.54 6.97
C ALA A 440 -17.82 -17.23 5.68
N GLU A 441 -17.60 -17.99 4.61
CA GLU A 441 -18.33 -17.84 3.34
C GLU A 441 -19.82 -18.19 3.46
N LYS A 442 -20.15 -19.21 4.26
CA LYS A 442 -21.54 -19.56 4.56
C LYS A 442 -22.22 -18.45 5.37
N LEU A 443 -21.57 -17.93 6.40
CA LEU A 443 -22.07 -16.81 7.19
C LEU A 443 -22.30 -15.56 6.32
N LEU A 444 -21.36 -15.22 5.44
CA LEU A 444 -21.54 -14.10 4.50
C LEU A 444 -22.76 -14.30 3.61
N LYS A 445 -22.96 -15.51 3.08
CA LYS A 445 -24.10 -15.82 2.20
C LYS A 445 -25.45 -15.68 2.91
N ASP A 446 -25.51 -16.06 4.18
CA ASP A 446 -26.74 -16.02 4.98
C ASP A 446 -26.97 -14.65 5.66
N GLU A 447 -25.94 -13.79 5.75
CA GLU A 447 -26.01 -12.49 6.41
C GLU A 447 -26.89 -11.49 5.62
N PRO A 448 -27.95 -10.94 6.22
CA PRO A 448 -28.85 -9.99 5.55
C PRO A 448 -28.23 -8.59 5.41
N PHE A 449 -28.72 -7.79 4.45
CA PHE A 449 -28.27 -6.40 4.27
C PHE A 449 -29.13 -5.35 5.00
N GLY A 450 -30.25 -5.74 5.60
CA GLY A 450 -31.30 -4.82 6.06
C GLY A 450 -30.83 -3.76 7.07
N TYR A 451 -29.91 -4.10 7.96
CA TYR A 451 -29.37 -3.16 8.97
C TYR A 451 -28.34 -2.18 8.38
N LEU A 452 -27.76 -2.46 7.21
CA LEU A 452 -26.77 -1.61 6.56
C LEU A 452 -27.40 -0.45 5.77
N LYS A 453 -28.71 -0.49 5.48
CA LYS A 453 -29.45 0.52 4.70
C LYS A 453 -28.74 0.87 3.37
N LEU A 454 -28.20 -0.15 2.71
CA LEU A 454 -27.48 -0.01 1.42
C LEU A 454 -28.47 -0.01 0.26
N ARG A 455 -28.11 0.74 -0.79
CA ARG A 455 -28.82 0.71 -2.08
C ARG A 455 -28.52 -0.60 -2.81
N ASP A 456 -29.40 -1.02 -3.70
CA ASP A 456 -29.32 -2.32 -4.39
C ASP A 456 -27.99 -2.52 -5.12
N TYR A 457 -27.50 -1.50 -5.85
CA TYR A 457 -26.20 -1.58 -6.54
C TYR A 457 -25.02 -1.72 -5.57
N GLN A 458 -25.11 -1.17 -4.35
CA GLN A 458 -24.07 -1.32 -3.33
C GLN A 458 -24.07 -2.76 -2.77
N GLN A 459 -25.25 -3.35 -2.59
CA GLN A 459 -25.39 -4.76 -2.20
C GLN A 459 -24.83 -5.67 -3.30
N LYS A 460 -25.19 -5.43 -4.57
CA LYS A 460 -24.63 -6.15 -5.74
C LYS A 460 -23.11 -6.06 -5.79
N ALA A 461 -22.54 -4.87 -5.56
CA ALA A 461 -21.08 -4.68 -5.51
C ALA A 461 -20.40 -5.51 -4.40
N ILE A 462 -21.01 -5.56 -3.20
CA ILE A 462 -20.51 -6.35 -2.08
C ILE A 462 -20.59 -7.85 -2.42
N VAL A 463 -21.74 -8.32 -2.91
CA VAL A 463 -21.94 -9.73 -3.30
C VAL A 463 -20.98 -10.16 -4.41
N ALA A 464 -20.74 -9.30 -5.40
CA ALA A 464 -19.77 -9.58 -6.46
C ALA A 464 -18.34 -9.75 -5.91
N THR A 465 -17.98 -8.93 -4.92
CA THR A 465 -16.69 -9.06 -4.21
C THR A 465 -16.64 -10.36 -3.41
N GLU A 466 -17.68 -10.67 -2.62
CA GLU A 466 -17.80 -11.91 -1.86
C GLU A 466 -17.67 -13.15 -2.78
N HIS A 467 -18.32 -13.16 -3.93
CA HIS A 467 -18.20 -14.22 -4.94
C HIS A 467 -16.79 -14.33 -5.55
N ALA A 468 -16.11 -13.21 -5.78
CA ALA A 468 -14.72 -13.23 -6.24
C ALA A 468 -13.79 -13.88 -5.19
N LEU A 469 -13.96 -13.49 -3.92
CA LEU A 469 -13.18 -14.05 -2.81
C LEU A 469 -13.47 -15.55 -2.58
N ALA A 470 -14.73 -15.96 -2.72
CA ALA A 470 -15.14 -17.37 -2.61
C ALA A 470 -14.44 -18.25 -3.67
N ARG A 471 -14.24 -17.71 -4.89
CA ARG A 471 -13.47 -18.38 -5.96
C ARG A 471 -11.95 -18.38 -5.72
N GLY A 472 -11.47 -17.86 -4.60
CA GLY A 472 -10.04 -17.80 -4.26
C GLY A 472 -9.30 -16.65 -4.94
N VAL A 473 -10.00 -15.70 -5.57
CA VAL A 473 -9.39 -14.50 -6.13
C VAL A 473 -8.91 -13.61 -4.98
N ARG A 474 -7.62 -13.21 -5.00
CA ARG A 474 -7.00 -12.38 -3.93
C ARG A 474 -7.02 -10.89 -4.25
N THR A 475 -7.43 -10.49 -5.44
CA THR A 475 -7.52 -9.09 -5.88
C THR A 475 -8.89 -8.80 -6.47
N ALA A 476 -9.54 -7.73 -6.03
CA ALA A 476 -10.83 -7.30 -6.57
C ALA A 476 -10.84 -5.79 -6.80
N LEU A 477 -11.47 -5.37 -7.91
CA LEU A 477 -11.66 -3.96 -8.24
C LEU A 477 -13.16 -3.67 -8.37
N LEU A 478 -13.64 -2.63 -7.69
CA LEU A 478 -14.99 -2.10 -7.85
C LEU A 478 -14.92 -0.75 -8.57
N ALA A 479 -15.56 -0.65 -9.72
CA ALA A 479 -15.70 0.60 -10.47
C ALA A 479 -17.07 1.22 -10.18
N MET A 480 -17.12 2.34 -9.46
CA MET A 480 -18.37 2.99 -9.04
C MET A 480 -18.29 4.50 -9.25
N ALA A 481 -19.22 5.05 -10.04
CA ALA A 481 -19.26 6.47 -10.36
C ALA A 481 -19.20 7.38 -9.13
N THR A 482 -18.59 8.56 -9.28
CA THR A 482 -18.48 9.54 -8.19
C THR A 482 -19.87 10.00 -7.73
N GLY A 483 -20.09 10.01 -6.41
CA GLY A 483 -21.37 10.37 -5.80
C GLY A 483 -22.29 9.18 -5.49
N THR A 484 -21.92 7.95 -5.84
CA THR A 484 -22.73 6.74 -5.60
C THR A 484 -22.55 6.11 -4.20
N GLY A 485 -21.78 6.74 -3.31
CA GLY A 485 -21.59 6.29 -1.93
C GLY A 485 -20.58 5.16 -1.75
N LYS A 486 -19.40 5.28 -2.37
CA LYS A 486 -18.28 4.31 -2.23
C LYS A 486 -17.93 4.04 -0.76
N THR A 487 -17.74 5.08 0.04
CA THR A 487 -17.43 4.97 1.48
C THR A 487 -18.47 4.14 2.24
N ARG A 488 -19.77 4.31 1.95
CA ARG A 488 -20.84 3.52 2.59
C ARG A 488 -20.78 2.05 2.17
N THR A 489 -20.43 1.78 0.92
CA THR A 489 -20.22 0.41 0.39
C THR A 489 -19.05 -0.27 1.09
N ILE A 490 -17.93 0.46 1.27
CA ILE A 490 -16.74 0.00 2.00
C ILE A 490 -17.08 -0.36 3.45
N ILE A 491 -17.82 0.50 4.15
CA ILE A 491 -18.25 0.23 5.53
C ILE A 491 -19.06 -1.07 5.61
N GLY A 492 -20.03 -1.25 4.71
CA GLY A 492 -20.83 -2.47 4.67
C GLY A 492 -19.99 -3.72 4.41
N LEU A 493 -19.05 -3.63 3.48
CA LEU A 493 -18.12 -4.69 3.11
C LEU A 493 -17.19 -5.08 4.27
N MET A 494 -16.55 -4.09 4.91
CA MET A 494 -15.68 -4.29 6.08
C MET A 494 -16.44 -4.93 7.24
N TYR A 495 -17.63 -4.40 7.56
CA TYR A 495 -18.44 -4.92 8.64
C TYR A 495 -18.81 -6.39 8.42
N ARG A 496 -19.28 -6.75 7.22
CA ARG A 496 -19.67 -8.13 6.88
C ARG A 496 -18.47 -9.07 6.98
N PHE A 497 -17.31 -8.68 6.48
CA PHE A 497 -16.10 -9.48 6.59
C PHE A 497 -15.63 -9.72 8.03
N LEU A 498 -15.69 -8.69 8.88
CA LEU A 498 -15.31 -8.83 10.28
C LEU A 498 -16.34 -9.67 11.06
N LYS A 499 -17.64 -9.49 10.79
CA LYS A 499 -18.72 -10.25 11.45
C LYS A 499 -18.68 -11.73 11.11
N ALA A 500 -18.41 -12.07 9.85
CA ALA A 500 -18.27 -13.44 9.41
C ALA A 500 -16.88 -14.04 9.70
N GLU A 501 -15.99 -13.30 10.38
CA GLU A 501 -14.59 -13.68 10.63
C GLU A 501 -13.83 -14.09 9.36
N ARG A 502 -14.24 -13.53 8.21
CA ARG A 502 -13.57 -13.78 6.92
C ARG A 502 -12.17 -13.19 6.89
N PHE A 503 -11.96 -12.07 7.59
CA PHE A 503 -10.68 -11.41 7.82
C PHE A 503 -10.60 -10.96 9.27
N HIS A 504 -9.43 -11.10 9.91
CA HIS A 504 -9.21 -10.67 11.29
C HIS A 504 -8.81 -9.19 11.35
N ARG A 505 -7.94 -8.74 10.43
CA ARG A 505 -7.40 -7.38 10.38
C ARG A 505 -7.49 -6.78 8.99
N ILE A 506 -8.07 -5.58 8.91
CA ILE A 506 -8.24 -4.81 7.67
C ILE A 506 -7.39 -3.54 7.74
N LEU A 507 -6.55 -3.32 6.72
CA LEU A 507 -5.85 -2.05 6.50
C LEU A 507 -6.66 -1.22 5.49
N PHE A 508 -7.18 -0.08 5.92
CA PHE A 508 -7.83 0.90 5.06
C PHE A 508 -6.81 1.96 4.64
N LEU A 509 -6.35 1.88 3.39
CA LEU A 509 -5.37 2.81 2.83
C LEU A 509 -6.05 3.98 2.15
N VAL A 510 -5.55 5.18 2.46
CA VAL A 510 -5.97 6.43 1.83
C VAL A 510 -4.77 7.18 1.26
N ASP A 511 -5.02 8.03 0.27
CA ASP A 511 -3.99 8.84 -0.36
C ASP A 511 -3.48 9.98 0.54
N ARG A 512 -4.39 10.57 1.34
CA ARG A 512 -4.12 11.77 2.15
C ARG A 512 -4.86 11.76 3.48
N THR A 513 -4.33 12.49 4.45
CA THR A 513 -4.88 12.64 5.82
C THR A 513 -6.35 13.10 5.81
N ALA A 514 -6.72 14.07 4.96
CA ALA A 514 -8.08 14.58 4.89
C ALA A 514 -9.12 13.51 4.47
N LEU A 515 -8.76 12.63 3.53
CA LEU A 515 -9.62 11.51 3.12
C LEU A 515 -9.70 10.45 4.21
N GLY A 516 -8.59 10.21 4.92
CA GLY A 516 -8.57 9.32 6.07
C GLY A 516 -9.48 9.80 7.20
N GLN A 517 -9.45 11.10 7.53
CA GLN A 517 -10.34 11.67 8.55
C GLN A 517 -11.81 11.53 8.14
N GLN A 518 -12.14 11.79 6.88
CA GLN A 518 -13.51 11.59 6.38
C GLN A 518 -13.99 10.14 6.48
N ALA A 519 -13.10 9.18 6.21
CA ALA A 519 -13.42 7.78 6.40
C ALA A 519 -13.63 7.44 7.87
N ILE A 520 -12.77 7.93 8.77
CA ILE A 520 -12.92 7.76 10.24
C ILE A 520 -14.24 8.37 10.73
N ASP A 521 -14.55 9.60 10.33
CA ASP A 521 -15.80 10.27 10.68
C ASP A 521 -17.00 9.45 10.18
N ALA A 522 -16.94 8.95 8.94
CA ALA A 522 -17.97 8.06 8.41
C ALA A 522 -18.06 6.75 9.19
N PHE A 523 -16.95 6.18 9.67
CA PHE A 523 -16.93 4.97 10.50
C PHE A 523 -17.55 5.20 11.89
N ASN A 524 -17.46 6.43 12.40
CA ASN A 524 -18.01 6.86 13.69
C ASN A 524 -19.50 7.22 13.63
N GLU A 525 -20.00 7.66 12.49
CA GLU A 525 -21.39 8.14 12.33
C GLU A 525 -22.33 7.10 11.72
N ALA A 526 -21.81 6.24 10.83
CA ALA A 526 -22.57 5.26 10.08
C ALA A 526 -23.29 4.24 10.99
N PRO A 527 -24.63 4.27 11.14
CA PRO A 527 -25.31 3.25 11.93
C PRO A 527 -25.25 1.90 11.19
N LEU A 528 -24.93 0.85 11.94
CA LEU A 528 -24.90 -0.55 11.50
C LEU A 528 -25.89 -1.36 12.34
N GLU A 529 -25.47 -2.52 12.83
CA GLU A 529 -26.28 -3.38 13.69
C GLU A 529 -26.49 -2.73 15.08
N GLN A 530 -27.70 -2.88 15.62
CA GLN A 530 -28.12 -2.28 16.90
C GLN A 530 -27.95 -0.74 16.98
N ASN A 531 -27.89 -0.05 15.82
CA ASN A 531 -27.57 1.38 15.71
C ASN A 531 -26.19 1.78 16.27
N HIS A 532 -25.27 0.83 16.43
CA HIS A 532 -23.89 1.14 16.77
C HIS A 532 -23.06 1.39 15.49
N PRO A 533 -22.16 2.39 15.51
CA PRO A 533 -21.21 2.63 14.43
C PRO A 533 -20.06 1.62 14.44
N LEU A 534 -19.35 1.51 13.32
CA LEU A 534 -18.27 0.53 13.13
C LEU A 534 -17.19 0.62 14.22
N SER A 535 -16.82 1.83 14.61
CA SER A 535 -15.80 2.11 15.63
C SER A 535 -16.20 1.75 17.06
N LYS A 536 -17.50 1.64 17.34
CA LYS A 536 -17.98 1.12 18.64
C LYS A 536 -18.09 -0.39 18.67
N ILE A 537 -18.20 -1.03 17.50
CA ILE A 537 -18.29 -2.49 17.37
C ILE A 537 -16.88 -3.10 17.30
N TYR A 538 -15.95 -2.41 16.64
CA TYR A 538 -14.57 -2.85 16.47
C TYR A 538 -13.59 -1.71 16.76
N ASN A 539 -12.44 -2.05 17.34
CA ASN A 539 -11.37 -1.09 17.56
C ASN A 539 -10.80 -0.61 16.22
N VAL A 540 -10.93 0.70 15.97
CA VAL A 540 -10.39 1.40 14.79
C VAL A 540 -9.23 2.26 15.25
N ALA A 541 -8.01 2.00 14.75
CA ALA A 541 -6.87 2.87 15.02
C ALA A 541 -6.90 4.09 14.09
N GLU A 542 -6.81 5.28 14.70
CA GLU A 542 -6.78 6.56 14.00
C GLU A 542 -5.41 6.85 13.38
N LEU A 543 -5.35 7.90 12.56
CA LEU A 543 -4.12 8.37 11.93
C LEU A 543 -3.10 8.82 12.98
N GLY A 544 -2.02 8.06 13.12
CA GLY A 544 -0.91 8.39 14.05
C GLY A 544 -0.96 7.65 15.38
N ASP A 545 -2.01 6.89 15.66
CA ASP A 545 -2.10 6.06 16.87
C ASP A 545 -1.36 4.73 16.64
N MET A 546 -0.05 4.76 16.90
CA MET A 546 0.89 3.71 16.47
C MET A 546 1.19 2.66 17.55
N ALA A 547 0.51 2.69 18.70
CA ALA A 547 0.90 1.89 19.88
C ALA A 547 -0.16 0.87 20.37
N ALA A 548 -1.39 0.89 19.85
CA ALA A 548 -2.45 -0.06 20.26
C ALA A 548 -2.59 -1.22 19.25
N GLU A 549 -1.54 -2.05 19.12
CA GLU A 549 -1.38 -2.95 17.96
C GLU A 549 -2.14 -4.29 18.07
N ALA A 550 -2.50 -4.78 19.26
CA ALA A 550 -2.99 -6.16 19.43
C ALA A 550 -4.51 -6.33 19.18
N GLU A 551 -5.35 -5.41 19.65
CA GLU A 551 -6.82 -5.54 19.58
C GLU A 551 -7.47 -4.80 18.39
N THR A 552 -6.69 -4.06 17.61
CA THR A 552 -7.20 -3.26 16.49
C THR A 552 -7.57 -4.15 15.31
N ARG A 553 -8.86 -4.15 14.94
CA ARG A 553 -9.41 -4.90 13.78
C ARG A 553 -9.32 -4.10 12.48
N ILE A 554 -9.37 -2.77 12.57
CA ILE A 554 -9.31 -1.86 11.42
C ILE A 554 -8.22 -0.81 11.67
N GLN A 555 -7.28 -0.69 10.75
CA GLN A 555 -6.28 0.38 10.79
C GLN A 555 -6.46 1.31 9.58
N VAL A 556 -6.61 2.62 9.83
CA VAL A 556 -6.61 3.64 8.78
C VAL A 556 -5.22 4.23 8.66
N ALA A 557 -4.63 4.21 7.45
CA ALA A 557 -3.30 4.78 7.24
C ALA A 557 -3.16 5.41 5.85
N THR A 558 -2.32 6.45 5.77
CA THR A 558 -1.91 6.96 4.46
C THR A 558 -0.83 6.07 3.84
N VAL A 559 -0.76 6.05 2.51
CA VAL A 559 0.30 5.34 1.77
C VAL A 559 1.69 5.79 2.23
N GLN A 560 1.91 7.10 2.41
CA GLN A 560 3.21 7.64 2.82
C GLN A 560 3.59 7.22 4.24
N ALA A 561 2.62 7.18 5.17
CA ALA A 561 2.85 6.70 6.52
C ALA A 561 3.28 5.23 6.52
N MET A 562 2.67 4.39 5.68
CA MET A 562 3.05 2.97 5.56
C MET A 562 4.39 2.76 4.87
N VAL A 563 4.75 3.57 3.88
CA VAL A 563 6.10 3.52 3.30
C VAL A 563 7.16 3.80 4.37
N LYS A 564 6.97 4.84 5.19
CA LYS A 564 7.88 5.14 6.30
C LYS A 564 7.94 3.98 7.31
N ARG A 565 6.77 3.46 7.71
CA ARG A 565 6.68 2.37 8.71
C ARG A 565 7.31 1.07 8.21
N ILE A 566 7.16 0.72 6.94
CA ILE A 566 7.67 -0.54 6.37
C ILE A 566 9.17 -0.43 6.05
N PHE A 567 9.62 0.70 5.49
CA PHE A 567 10.97 0.78 4.91
C PHE A 567 11.96 1.67 5.69
N MET A 568 11.50 2.45 6.67
CA MET A 568 12.33 3.37 7.44
C MET A 568 12.25 3.14 8.97
N SER A 569 11.38 2.24 9.44
CA SER A 569 11.27 1.85 10.85
C SER A 569 12.24 0.73 11.23
N ASP A 570 12.64 0.70 12.50
CA ASP A 570 13.43 -0.40 13.07
C ASP A 570 12.60 -1.62 13.41
N ASN A 571 11.29 -1.44 13.61
CA ASN A 571 10.34 -2.51 13.85
C ASN A 571 9.25 -2.43 12.77
N PRO A 572 9.50 -2.93 11.55
CA PRO A 572 8.50 -2.95 10.51
C PRO A 572 7.37 -3.92 10.87
N PRO A 573 6.14 -3.64 10.43
CA PRO A 573 5.00 -4.53 10.66
C PRO A 573 5.23 -5.89 9.98
N PRO A 574 4.87 -7.03 10.58
CA PRO A 574 5.05 -8.31 9.91
C PRO A 574 4.09 -8.46 8.72
N ILE A 575 4.45 -9.31 7.75
CA ILE A 575 3.72 -9.43 6.46
C ILE A 575 2.29 -9.95 6.62
N ASP A 576 1.99 -10.61 7.73
CA ASP A 576 0.74 -11.22 8.13
C ASP A 576 -0.03 -10.39 9.15
N GLN A 577 0.39 -9.12 9.39
CA GLN A 577 -0.36 -8.21 10.26
C GLN A 577 -1.76 -7.87 9.71
N PHE A 578 -1.95 -7.89 8.39
CA PHE A 578 -3.23 -7.61 7.76
C PHE A 578 -3.58 -8.71 6.77
N ASP A 579 -4.87 -9.04 6.73
CA ASP A 579 -5.40 -10.09 5.86
C ASP A 579 -6.12 -9.53 4.65
N CYS A 580 -6.56 -8.27 4.78
CA CYS A 580 -7.27 -7.54 3.76
C CYS A 580 -6.79 -6.09 3.75
N ILE A 581 -6.49 -5.59 2.55
CA ILE A 581 -6.19 -4.19 2.28
C ILE A 581 -7.33 -3.65 1.42
N ILE A 582 -7.98 -2.60 1.90
CA ILE A 582 -9.04 -1.90 1.17
C ILE A 582 -8.56 -0.49 0.86
N ILE A 583 -8.78 -0.05 -0.38
CA ILE A 583 -8.31 1.25 -0.85
C ILE A 583 -9.46 1.98 -1.55
N ASP A 584 -9.74 3.19 -1.10
CA ASP A 584 -10.61 4.11 -1.82
C ASP A 584 -9.78 4.97 -2.78
N GLU A 585 -10.36 5.33 -3.93
CA GLU A 585 -9.70 6.08 -5.00
C GLU A 585 -8.40 5.41 -5.51
N ALA A 586 -8.46 4.11 -5.77
CA ALA A 586 -7.33 3.25 -6.18
C ALA A 586 -6.61 3.66 -7.50
N HIS A 587 -7.09 4.72 -8.16
CA HIS A 587 -6.51 5.32 -9.36
C HIS A 587 -5.51 6.45 -9.07
N ARG A 588 -5.36 6.94 -7.83
CA ARG A 588 -4.55 8.13 -7.53
C ARG A 588 -3.03 7.92 -7.49
N GLY A 589 -2.54 6.73 -7.78
CA GLY A 589 -1.12 6.44 -7.78
C GLY A 589 -0.26 7.30 -8.73
N TYR A 590 -0.83 8.05 -9.69
CA TYR A 590 -0.07 8.68 -10.79
C TYR A 590 -0.49 10.09 -11.24
N THR A 591 -1.46 10.78 -10.63
CA THR A 591 -1.98 12.05 -11.18
C THR A 591 -0.96 13.20 -11.13
N LEU A 592 -0.56 13.74 -12.30
CA LEU A 592 0.42 14.84 -12.47
C LEU A 592 -0.13 16.27 -12.28
N ASP A 593 -1.45 16.47 -12.38
CA ASP A 593 -2.08 17.80 -12.55
C ASP A 593 -2.40 18.55 -11.23
N GLN A 594 -1.85 18.12 -10.09
CA GLN A 594 -2.14 18.76 -8.79
C GLN A 594 -1.04 19.74 -8.39
N GLU A 595 -1.40 21.00 -8.08
CA GLU A 595 -0.53 21.94 -7.39
C GLU A 595 -0.18 21.37 -6.01
N MET A 596 1.04 20.85 -5.93
CA MET A 596 1.67 20.30 -4.74
C MET A 596 2.06 21.43 -3.78
N THR A 597 1.84 21.23 -2.49
CA THR A 597 2.39 22.10 -1.43
C THR A 597 3.93 22.09 -1.44
N GLU A 598 4.60 23.08 -0.85
CA GLU A 598 6.08 23.17 -0.86
C GLU A 598 6.79 21.91 -0.32
N GLY A 599 6.17 21.15 0.59
CA GLY A 599 6.69 19.86 1.06
C GLY A 599 6.55 18.70 0.05
N GLU A 600 5.61 18.82 -0.90
CA GLU A 600 5.31 17.85 -1.95
C GLU A 600 6.17 18.09 -3.22
N LEU A 601 6.63 19.32 -3.45
CA LEU A 601 7.58 19.69 -4.51
C LEU A 601 8.92 18.93 -4.44
N ALA A 602 9.31 18.44 -3.27
CA ALA A 602 10.49 17.61 -3.07
C ALA A 602 10.36 16.19 -3.69
N LEU A 603 9.14 15.74 -4.01
CA LEU A 603 8.82 14.41 -4.54
C LEU A 603 8.47 14.46 -6.04
N ARG A 604 9.22 15.26 -6.79
CA ARG A 604 9.05 15.59 -8.22
C ARG A 604 9.04 14.41 -9.21
N ASP A 605 9.12 13.17 -8.75
CA ASP A 605 9.16 11.99 -9.60
C ASP A 605 7.95 11.10 -9.32
N THR A 606 6.87 11.30 -10.08
CA THR A 606 5.61 10.53 -10.03
C THR A 606 5.85 9.02 -10.15
N SER A 607 6.92 8.60 -10.84
CA SER A 607 7.33 7.20 -10.91
C SER A 607 7.71 6.62 -9.53
N GLN A 608 8.21 7.46 -8.63
CA GLN A 608 8.57 7.07 -7.26
C GLN A 608 7.34 6.90 -6.37
N TYR A 609 6.28 7.70 -6.55
CA TYR A 609 5.04 7.52 -5.79
C TYR A 609 4.33 6.22 -6.21
N LEU A 610 4.21 5.97 -7.51
CA LEU A 610 3.70 4.70 -8.06
C LEU A 610 4.45 3.49 -7.52
N SER A 611 5.79 3.56 -7.54
CA SER A 611 6.66 2.52 -6.99
C SER A 611 6.39 2.31 -5.50
N SER A 612 6.25 3.38 -4.72
CA SER A 612 6.02 3.32 -3.28
C SER A 612 4.65 2.75 -2.92
N TYR A 613 3.60 3.16 -3.64
CA TYR A 613 2.24 2.64 -3.48
C TYR A 613 2.20 1.13 -3.71
N ARG A 614 2.71 0.67 -4.84
CA ARG A 614 2.76 -0.76 -5.17
C ARG A 614 3.58 -1.56 -4.17
N ARG A 615 4.70 -1.01 -3.69
CA ARG A 615 5.55 -1.63 -2.66
C ARG A 615 4.82 -1.86 -1.33
N VAL A 616 3.92 -0.97 -0.91
CA VAL A 616 3.10 -1.18 0.29
C VAL A 616 2.10 -2.32 0.06
N LEU A 617 1.45 -2.34 -1.10
CA LEU A 617 0.47 -3.39 -1.42
C LEU A 617 1.10 -4.77 -1.57
N ASP A 618 2.31 -4.86 -2.11
CA ASP A 618 3.01 -6.12 -2.34
C ASP A 618 3.79 -6.59 -1.09
N TYR A 619 3.82 -5.79 -0.02
CA TYR A 619 4.49 -6.14 1.24
C TYR A 619 3.71 -7.16 2.07
N PHE A 620 2.41 -6.93 2.27
CA PHE A 620 1.57 -7.79 3.10
C PHE A 620 0.99 -8.96 2.31
N ASP A 621 0.89 -10.14 2.94
CA ASP A 621 0.22 -11.31 2.36
C ASP A 621 -1.31 -11.25 2.51
N ALA A 622 -1.88 -10.16 1.99
CA ALA A 622 -3.29 -9.82 2.15
C ALA A 622 -4.09 -9.95 0.85
N VAL A 623 -5.40 -10.12 0.98
CA VAL A 623 -6.37 -9.83 -0.09
C VAL A 623 -6.41 -8.33 -0.35
N LYS A 624 -6.51 -7.91 -1.61
CA LYS A 624 -6.50 -6.49 -2.01
C LYS A 624 -7.81 -6.13 -2.68
N ILE A 625 -8.51 -5.12 -2.17
CA ILE A 625 -9.78 -4.64 -2.71
C ILE A 625 -9.63 -3.15 -3.03
N GLY A 626 -9.68 -2.81 -4.30
CA GLY A 626 -9.65 -1.43 -4.78
C GLY A 626 -11.05 -0.93 -5.12
N LEU A 627 -11.35 0.31 -4.78
CA LEU A 627 -12.52 1.03 -5.27
C LEU A 627 -12.06 2.26 -6.04
N THR A 628 -12.67 2.50 -7.20
CA THR A 628 -12.36 3.65 -8.03
C THR A 628 -13.62 4.12 -8.77
N ALA A 629 -13.68 5.38 -9.14
CA ALA A 629 -14.70 5.84 -10.10
C ALA A 629 -14.29 5.60 -11.55
N THR A 630 -12.98 5.51 -11.80
CA THR A 630 -12.38 5.60 -13.13
C THR A 630 -11.30 4.52 -13.24
N PRO A 631 -11.69 3.27 -13.56
CA PRO A 631 -10.70 2.20 -13.69
C PRO A 631 -9.75 2.56 -14.82
N ALA A 632 -8.47 2.49 -14.51
CA ALA A 632 -7.36 2.80 -15.41
C ALA A 632 -6.50 1.56 -15.63
N LYS A 633 -5.61 1.61 -16.63
CA LYS A 633 -4.70 0.51 -16.96
C LYS A 633 -3.86 0.08 -15.75
N HIS A 634 -3.21 1.02 -15.09
CA HIS A 634 -2.38 0.72 -13.92
C HIS A 634 -3.17 0.20 -12.72
N THR A 635 -4.39 0.69 -12.50
CA THR A 635 -5.28 0.15 -11.46
C THR A 635 -5.65 -1.30 -11.79
N SER A 636 -5.93 -1.59 -13.05
CA SER A 636 -6.26 -2.93 -13.53
C SER A 636 -5.06 -3.88 -13.49
N GLU A 637 -3.83 -3.38 -13.68
CA GLU A 637 -2.58 -4.15 -13.50
C GLU A 637 -2.37 -4.59 -12.04
N ILE A 638 -2.89 -3.84 -11.06
CA ILE A 638 -2.76 -4.15 -9.63
C ILE A 638 -3.92 -5.01 -9.13
N PHE A 639 -5.16 -4.65 -9.48
CA PHE A 639 -6.37 -5.27 -8.90
C PHE A 639 -7.08 -6.26 -9.84
N GLY A 640 -6.68 -6.31 -11.10
CA GLY A 640 -7.42 -7.02 -12.16
C GLY A 640 -8.56 -6.19 -12.73
N LYS A 641 -9.31 -6.78 -13.68
CA LYS A 641 -10.52 -6.15 -14.24
C LYS A 641 -11.59 -5.98 -13.15
N PRO A 642 -12.45 -4.94 -13.24
CA PRO A 642 -13.54 -4.74 -12.27
C PRO A 642 -14.40 -5.99 -12.10
N VAL A 643 -14.64 -6.41 -10.85
CA VAL A 643 -15.57 -7.50 -10.53
C VAL A 643 -17.02 -7.01 -10.55
N TYR A 644 -17.22 -5.71 -10.41
CA TYR A 644 -18.50 -5.03 -10.55
C TYR A 644 -18.27 -3.59 -11.03
N THR A 645 -19.14 -3.12 -11.91
CA THR A 645 -19.15 -1.76 -12.44
C THR A 645 -20.53 -1.16 -12.22
N TYR A 646 -20.57 0.07 -11.72
CA TYR A 646 -21.78 0.89 -11.64
C TYR A 646 -21.48 2.26 -12.22
N SER A 647 -21.90 2.43 -13.47
CA SER A 647 -21.50 3.56 -14.32
C SER A 647 -22.26 4.85 -13.96
N TYR A 648 -21.76 5.99 -14.47
CA TYR A 648 -22.44 7.27 -14.33
C TYR A 648 -23.84 7.24 -14.94
N ARG A 649 -23.98 6.61 -16.12
CA ARG A 649 -25.25 6.54 -16.86
C ARG A 649 -26.27 5.67 -16.16
N GLU A 650 -25.87 4.49 -15.69
CA GLU A 650 -26.72 3.64 -14.84
C GLU A 650 -27.20 4.42 -13.62
N ALA A 651 -26.28 5.12 -12.94
CA ALA A 651 -26.63 5.89 -11.75
C ALA A 651 -27.56 7.08 -12.03
N VAL A 652 -27.52 7.64 -13.25
CA VAL A 652 -28.48 8.67 -13.71
C VAL A 652 -29.82 8.03 -14.06
N ALA A 653 -29.82 6.90 -14.77
CA ALA A 653 -31.04 6.19 -15.17
C ALA A 653 -31.83 5.68 -13.95
N ASP A 654 -31.13 5.15 -12.94
CA ASP A 654 -31.69 4.72 -11.65
C ASP A 654 -32.06 5.91 -10.74
N ASP A 655 -31.89 7.15 -11.20
CA ASP A 655 -32.20 8.38 -10.46
C ASP A 655 -31.43 8.48 -9.11
N TRP A 656 -30.19 8.02 -9.07
CA TRP A 656 -29.29 8.23 -7.93
C TRP A 656 -28.35 9.42 -8.13
N LEU A 657 -28.05 9.76 -9.38
CA LEU A 657 -27.26 10.92 -9.79
C LEU A 657 -28.06 11.83 -10.72
N ILE A 658 -27.70 13.10 -10.70
CA ILE A 658 -28.21 14.14 -11.59
C ILE A 658 -27.35 14.16 -12.86
N ASP A 659 -28.02 14.27 -14.00
CA ASP A 659 -27.36 14.40 -15.31
C ASP A 659 -26.93 15.84 -15.58
N HIS A 660 -25.98 16.03 -16.49
CA HIS A 660 -25.62 17.35 -16.99
C HIS A 660 -26.27 17.64 -18.34
N GLU A 661 -26.40 18.92 -18.66
CA GLU A 661 -26.65 19.37 -20.03
C GLU A 661 -25.34 19.44 -20.84
N PRO A 662 -25.41 19.39 -22.18
CA PRO A 662 -24.24 19.66 -23.01
C PRO A 662 -23.53 20.94 -22.55
N PRO A 663 -22.19 20.93 -22.40
CA PRO A 663 -21.49 22.09 -21.86
C PRO A 663 -21.71 23.37 -22.68
N ILE A 664 -21.88 24.47 -21.97
CA ILE A 664 -21.98 25.81 -22.54
C ILE A 664 -20.56 26.25 -22.88
N ARG A 665 -20.24 26.28 -24.17
CA ARG A 665 -18.93 26.65 -24.69
C ARG A 665 -18.93 28.13 -25.10
N TYR A 666 -17.88 28.85 -24.74
CA TYR A 666 -17.71 30.25 -25.11
C TYR A 666 -16.80 30.38 -26.32
N GLU A 667 -17.35 30.69 -27.49
CA GLU A 667 -16.56 30.93 -28.68
C GLU A 667 -15.96 32.34 -28.65
N THR A 668 -14.68 32.46 -28.28
CA THR A 668 -13.92 33.71 -28.40
C THR A 668 -13.21 33.82 -29.75
N LEU A 669 -12.89 35.04 -30.21
CA LEU A 669 -12.05 35.31 -31.40
C LEU A 669 -10.66 34.64 -31.33
N LEU A 670 -10.17 34.32 -30.12
CA LEU A 670 -8.94 33.55 -29.90
C LEU A 670 -9.11 32.06 -30.20
N THR A 671 -10.28 31.48 -29.89
CA THR A 671 -10.66 30.09 -30.24
C THR A 671 -10.86 29.89 -31.74
N GLN A 672 -11.36 30.91 -32.44
CA GLN A 672 -11.55 30.86 -33.90
C GLN A 672 -10.24 31.02 -34.69
N ASN A 673 -9.25 31.75 -34.15
CA ASN A 673 -7.99 32.06 -34.85
C ASN A 673 -6.73 31.40 -34.26
N GLY A 674 -6.86 30.62 -33.18
CA GLY A 674 -5.74 30.08 -32.42
C GLY A 674 -5.94 28.61 -32.07
N ILE A 675 -5.28 27.77 -32.86
CA ILE A 675 -5.07 26.32 -32.72
C ILE A 675 -6.06 25.46 -33.51
N THR A 676 -5.72 25.22 -34.78
CA THR A 676 -6.17 24.03 -35.52
C THR A 676 -5.38 22.84 -34.98
N PHE A 677 -6.07 21.88 -34.34
CA PHE A 677 -5.46 20.59 -34.00
C PHE A 677 -5.64 19.64 -35.19
N GLU A 678 -4.56 18.96 -35.59
CA GLU A 678 -4.72 17.75 -36.40
C GLU A 678 -5.62 16.79 -35.61
N LYS A 679 -6.74 16.34 -36.20
CA LYS A 679 -7.54 15.26 -35.62
C LYS A 679 -6.58 14.10 -35.35
N GLY A 680 -6.25 13.88 -34.08
CA GLY A 680 -5.45 12.74 -33.65
C GLY A 680 -6.07 11.46 -34.20
N LYS A 681 -5.21 10.46 -34.46
CA LYS A 681 -5.69 9.13 -34.86
C LYS A 681 -6.76 8.69 -33.86
N PRO A 682 -7.92 8.20 -34.32
CA PRO A 682 -8.90 7.62 -33.42
C PRO A 682 -8.20 6.50 -32.65
N VAL A 683 -8.25 6.59 -31.32
CA VAL A 683 -7.80 5.52 -30.45
C VAL A 683 -8.78 4.37 -30.65
N GLU A 684 -8.46 3.44 -31.56
CA GLU A 684 -9.24 2.22 -31.80
C GLU A 684 -9.08 1.28 -30.58
N VAL A 685 -9.80 1.59 -29.50
CA VAL A 685 -10.05 0.66 -28.38
C VAL A 685 -11.55 0.40 -28.35
N ILE A 686 -12.13 0.09 -29.51
CA ILE A 686 -13.48 -0.44 -29.59
C ILE A 686 -13.34 -1.96 -29.64
N ASN A 687 -13.87 -2.64 -28.64
CA ASN A 687 -13.96 -4.09 -28.68
C ASN A 687 -14.89 -4.47 -29.86
N ARG A 688 -14.29 -5.02 -30.94
CA ARG A 688 -14.97 -5.29 -32.22
C ARG A 688 -16.17 -6.25 -32.11
N GLN A 689 -16.34 -6.92 -30.97
CA GLN A 689 -17.48 -7.78 -30.69
C GLN A 689 -18.62 -7.08 -29.92
N THR A 690 -18.33 -6.04 -29.13
CA THR A 690 -19.32 -5.40 -28.23
C THR A 690 -19.59 -3.94 -28.54
N GLY A 691 -18.75 -3.25 -29.32
CA GLY A 691 -18.89 -1.81 -29.56
C GLY A 691 -18.47 -0.92 -28.37
N GLU A 692 -18.00 -1.53 -27.27
CA GLU A 692 -17.60 -0.83 -26.05
C GLU A 692 -16.18 -0.26 -26.15
N VAL A 693 -15.97 0.88 -25.51
CA VAL A 693 -14.63 1.36 -25.18
C VAL A 693 -14.17 0.61 -23.92
N ASP A 694 -13.14 -0.24 -24.03
CA ASP A 694 -12.56 -0.89 -22.84
C ASP A 694 -11.89 0.19 -21.98
N THR A 695 -12.63 0.71 -21.00
CA THR A 695 -12.16 1.77 -20.12
C THR A 695 -10.90 1.41 -19.34
N THR A 696 -10.61 0.11 -19.19
CA THR A 696 -9.42 -0.40 -18.51
C THR A 696 -8.14 -0.28 -19.34
N GLU A 697 -8.26 -0.10 -20.67
CA GLU A 697 -7.10 0.01 -21.57
C GLU A 697 -6.85 1.45 -22.04
N LEU A 698 -7.71 2.41 -21.68
CA LEU A 698 -7.55 3.81 -22.06
C LEU A 698 -6.33 4.45 -21.39
N GLU A 699 -5.63 5.31 -22.13
CA GLU A 699 -4.59 6.17 -21.59
C GLU A 699 -5.20 7.32 -20.78
N ASP A 700 -4.65 7.56 -19.59
CA ASP A 700 -5.19 8.55 -18.64
C ASP A 700 -4.71 9.98 -18.91
N GLU A 701 -3.61 10.12 -19.66
CA GLU A 701 -2.94 11.38 -19.95
C GLU A 701 -2.98 11.68 -21.45
N LEU A 702 -3.41 12.89 -21.79
CA LEU A 702 -3.36 13.37 -23.15
C LEU A 702 -2.12 14.23 -23.39
N THR A 703 -1.43 13.98 -24.50
CA THR A 703 -0.23 14.72 -24.90
C THR A 703 -0.60 16.03 -25.60
N PHE A 704 -0.94 17.08 -24.84
CA PHE A 704 -1.08 18.43 -25.39
C PHE A 704 -0.47 19.52 -24.49
N GLU A 705 -0.09 20.66 -25.07
CA GLU A 705 0.53 21.79 -24.36
C GLU A 705 -0.47 22.55 -23.46
N VAL A 706 -0.85 21.95 -22.33
CA VAL A 706 -1.72 22.55 -21.31
C VAL A 706 -1.09 23.80 -20.69
N ASP A 707 0.20 23.75 -20.34
CA ASP A 707 0.85 24.85 -19.60
C ASP A 707 0.94 26.13 -20.43
N THR A 708 1.28 26.01 -21.72
CA THR A 708 1.30 27.14 -22.65
C THR A 708 -0.10 27.76 -22.79
N PHE A 709 -1.14 26.93 -22.85
CA PHE A 709 -2.52 27.39 -22.94
C PHE A 709 -3.00 28.06 -21.66
N ASN A 710 -2.84 27.41 -20.51
CA ASN A 710 -3.26 27.94 -19.21
C ASN A 710 -2.59 29.28 -18.89
N ARG A 711 -1.31 29.47 -19.26
CA ARG A 711 -0.64 30.79 -19.16
C ARG A 711 -1.33 31.88 -19.99
N ARG A 712 -1.88 31.54 -21.16
CA ARG A 712 -2.64 32.48 -22.00
C ARG A 712 -4.05 32.76 -21.44
N VAL A 713 -4.68 31.77 -20.80
CA VAL A 713 -5.98 31.91 -20.14
C VAL A 713 -5.93 32.85 -18.94
N ILE A 714 -4.78 32.99 -18.27
CA ILE A 714 -4.57 33.95 -17.15
C ILE A 714 -4.61 35.43 -17.63
N ASN A 715 -4.88 35.71 -18.90
CA ASN A 715 -5.07 37.07 -19.39
C ASN A 715 -6.32 37.74 -18.78
N GLU A 716 -6.16 38.93 -18.21
CA GLU A 716 -7.26 39.69 -17.58
C GLU A 716 -8.41 40.01 -18.56
N ASN A 717 -8.12 40.39 -19.81
CA ASN A 717 -9.15 40.73 -20.78
C ASN A 717 -10.02 39.53 -21.13
N PHE A 718 -9.41 38.34 -21.27
CA PHE A 718 -10.14 37.10 -21.50
C PHE A 718 -11.05 36.79 -20.32
N ASN A 719 -10.51 36.79 -19.10
CA ASN A 719 -11.28 36.50 -17.89
C ASN A 719 -12.39 37.52 -17.64
N ARG A 720 -12.18 38.80 -17.97
CA ARG A 720 -13.19 39.85 -17.82
C ARG A 720 -14.42 39.55 -18.67
N VAL A 721 -14.23 39.22 -19.95
CA VAL A 721 -15.33 38.86 -20.86
C VAL A 721 -16.07 37.62 -20.35
N ILE A 722 -15.34 36.59 -19.91
CA ILE A 722 -15.97 35.38 -19.38
C ILE A 722 -16.75 35.68 -18.08
N CYS A 723 -16.20 36.47 -17.15
CA CYS A 723 -16.87 36.85 -15.91
C CYS A 723 -18.13 37.68 -16.17
N GLU A 724 -18.11 38.59 -17.15
CA GLU A 724 -19.28 39.37 -17.59
C GLU A 724 -20.39 38.47 -18.15
N GLN A 725 -20.05 37.40 -18.87
CA GLN A 725 -21.02 36.42 -19.34
C GLN A 725 -21.55 35.53 -18.21
N LEU A 726 -20.66 35.01 -17.35
CA LEU A 726 -21.05 34.22 -16.18
C LEU A 726 -21.98 34.99 -15.25
N MET A 727 -21.79 36.30 -15.12
CA MET A 727 -22.67 37.17 -14.32
C MET A 727 -24.12 37.19 -14.85
N GLN A 728 -24.37 36.93 -16.14
CA GLN A 728 -25.74 36.86 -16.69
C GLN A 728 -26.42 35.53 -16.38
N GLU A 729 -25.64 34.47 -16.20
CA GLU A 729 -26.10 33.09 -16.05
C GLU A 729 -26.12 32.61 -14.59
N LEU A 730 -25.30 33.22 -13.72
CA LEU A 730 -25.16 32.85 -12.33
C LEU A 730 -25.91 33.82 -11.40
N ASP A 731 -26.68 33.27 -10.47
CA ASP A 731 -27.34 34.04 -9.41
C ASP A 731 -26.54 33.96 -8.10
N PRO A 732 -25.87 35.05 -7.67
CA PRO A 732 -25.10 35.07 -6.42
C PRO A 732 -25.99 35.05 -5.18
N PHE A 733 -27.30 35.28 -5.32
CA PHE A 733 -28.27 35.26 -4.23
C PHE A 733 -29.12 34.00 -4.21
N GLY A 734 -29.02 33.12 -5.22
CA GLY A 734 -29.85 31.93 -5.39
C GLY A 734 -29.54 30.81 -4.39
N ASP A 735 -30.27 29.70 -4.49
CA ASP A 735 -30.00 28.49 -3.69
C ASP A 735 -28.98 27.54 -4.35
N GLU A 736 -28.78 27.72 -5.66
CA GLU A 736 -27.81 26.98 -6.47
C GLU A 736 -26.38 27.45 -6.16
N LYS A 737 -25.50 26.51 -5.83
CA LYS A 737 -24.07 26.79 -5.64
C LYS A 737 -23.29 26.56 -6.93
N THR A 738 -22.22 27.35 -7.09
CA THR A 738 -21.29 27.28 -8.22
C THR A 738 -19.89 26.97 -7.75
N MET A 739 -19.17 26.16 -8.52
CA MET A 739 -17.75 25.87 -8.31
C MET A 739 -16.95 26.21 -9.56
N ILE A 740 -15.90 27.02 -9.39
CA ILE A 740 -15.06 27.52 -10.48
C ILE A 740 -13.63 26.97 -10.31
N PHE A 741 -13.12 26.27 -11.32
CA PHE A 741 -11.79 25.68 -11.33
C PHE A 741 -10.80 26.55 -12.10
N CYS A 742 -9.89 27.20 -11.38
CA CYS A 742 -8.86 28.08 -11.92
C CYS A 742 -7.50 27.38 -12.05
N ALA A 743 -6.66 27.91 -12.93
CA ALA A 743 -5.35 27.33 -13.26
C ALA A 743 -4.32 27.45 -12.12
N THR A 744 -4.31 28.59 -11.41
CA THR A 744 -3.37 28.88 -10.33
C THR A 744 -4.04 29.72 -9.24
N ASP A 745 -3.41 29.83 -8.09
CA ASP A 745 -3.90 30.66 -6.98
C ASP A 745 -4.05 32.15 -7.37
N LEU A 746 -3.08 32.70 -8.12
CA LEU A 746 -3.14 34.06 -8.68
C LEU A 746 -4.30 34.24 -9.66
N HIS A 747 -4.57 33.20 -10.46
CA HIS A 747 -5.71 33.21 -11.37
C HIS A 747 -7.04 33.24 -10.59
N ALA A 748 -7.14 32.50 -9.48
CA ALA A 748 -8.31 32.53 -8.61
C ALA A 748 -8.58 33.92 -8.02
N ASP A 749 -7.55 34.66 -7.60
CA ASP A 749 -7.70 36.03 -7.11
C ASP A 749 -8.24 36.98 -8.19
N MET A 750 -7.71 36.86 -9.40
CA MET A 750 -8.16 37.66 -10.53
C MET A 750 -9.62 37.37 -10.90
N VAL A 751 -10.00 36.10 -10.97
CA VAL A 751 -11.39 35.71 -11.27
C VAL A 751 -12.34 36.19 -10.17
N LYS A 752 -11.95 36.09 -8.89
CA LYS A 752 -12.74 36.64 -7.77
C LYS A 752 -12.98 38.14 -7.97
N ARG A 753 -11.92 38.92 -8.17
CA ARG A 753 -12.01 40.37 -8.34
C ARG A 753 -12.92 40.75 -9.53
N LEU A 754 -12.75 40.08 -10.67
CA LEU A 754 -13.52 40.36 -11.88
C LEU A 754 -15.01 40.00 -11.73
N LEU A 755 -15.33 38.88 -11.07
CA LEU A 755 -16.72 38.52 -10.76
C LEU A 755 -17.34 39.48 -9.75
N ASP A 756 -16.61 39.87 -8.70
CA ASP A 756 -17.07 40.87 -7.74
C ASP A 756 -17.37 42.23 -8.42
N GLU A 757 -16.50 42.68 -9.32
CA GLU A 757 -16.70 43.88 -10.14
C GLU A 757 -17.97 43.75 -11.02
N ALA A 758 -18.15 42.63 -11.71
CA ALA A 758 -19.28 42.38 -12.59
C ALA A 758 -20.62 42.34 -11.82
N PHE A 759 -20.70 41.59 -10.71
CA PHE A 759 -21.93 41.52 -9.90
C PHE A 759 -22.25 42.85 -9.23
N LYS A 760 -21.24 43.57 -8.74
CA LYS A 760 -21.44 44.91 -8.17
C LYS A 760 -22.04 45.87 -9.20
N ALA A 761 -21.62 45.79 -10.46
CA ALA A 761 -22.17 46.59 -11.55
C ALA A 761 -23.62 46.20 -11.89
N LEU A 762 -23.94 44.91 -11.92
CA LEU A 762 -25.30 44.44 -12.21
C LEU A 762 -26.31 44.82 -11.13
N TYR A 763 -25.95 44.62 -9.86
CA TYR A 763 -26.86 44.79 -8.72
C TYR A 763 -26.78 46.16 -8.05
N ASN A 764 -26.10 47.14 -8.67
CA ASN A 764 -26.07 48.55 -8.25
C ASN A 764 -25.89 48.79 -6.74
N GLY A 765 -24.97 48.04 -6.12
CA GLY A 765 -24.64 48.17 -4.69
C GLY A 765 -25.41 47.26 -3.71
N GLN A 766 -26.35 46.44 -4.20
CA GLN A 766 -27.00 45.39 -3.38
C GLN A 766 -26.20 44.08 -3.33
N TYR A 767 -25.04 44.03 -4.00
CA TYR A 767 -24.15 42.88 -4.01
C TYR A 767 -23.46 42.67 -2.66
N ASN A 768 -23.49 41.42 -2.17
CA ASN A 768 -22.73 40.99 -1.00
C ASN A 768 -21.44 40.28 -1.42
N GLU A 769 -20.29 40.86 -1.10
CA GLU A 769 -18.97 40.32 -1.43
C GLU A 769 -18.73 38.91 -0.83
N ALA A 770 -19.42 38.56 0.26
CA ALA A 770 -19.37 37.22 0.82
C ALA A 770 -19.97 36.13 -0.09
N ALA A 771 -20.73 36.50 -1.13
CA ALA A 771 -21.32 35.55 -2.07
C ALA A 771 -20.27 34.80 -2.89
N VAL A 772 -19.11 35.42 -3.15
CA VAL A 772 -17.99 34.84 -3.91
C VAL A 772 -16.77 34.69 -3.00
N ALA A 773 -16.30 33.46 -2.80
CA ALA A 773 -15.11 33.18 -2.01
C ALA A 773 -14.07 32.37 -2.79
N LYS A 774 -12.80 32.73 -2.60
CA LYS A 774 -11.65 31.91 -2.96
C LYS A 774 -11.41 30.88 -1.86
N ILE A 775 -11.30 29.61 -2.25
CA ILE A 775 -11.03 28.48 -1.36
C ILE A 775 -9.91 27.64 -1.99
N THR A 776 -8.68 27.95 -1.62
CA THR A 776 -7.45 27.30 -2.08
C THR A 776 -6.59 26.85 -0.89
N GLY A 777 -5.54 26.06 -1.13
CA GLY A 777 -4.62 25.63 -0.07
C GLY A 777 -3.88 26.77 0.63
N GLN A 778 -3.83 27.96 0.01
CA GLN A 778 -3.20 29.17 0.56
C GLN A 778 -4.20 30.07 1.31
N SER A 779 -5.49 29.71 1.35
CA SER A 779 -6.52 30.51 2.03
C SER A 779 -6.40 30.39 3.56
N ASP A 780 -6.66 31.46 4.29
CA ASP A 780 -6.71 31.41 5.76
C ASP A 780 -7.90 30.55 6.23
N LYS A 781 -7.68 29.69 7.23
CA LYS A 781 -8.70 28.80 7.83
C LYS A 781 -9.52 28.02 6.79
N VAL A 782 -8.83 27.30 5.90
CA VAL A 782 -9.42 26.49 4.83
C VAL A 782 -10.59 25.61 5.31
N ASP A 783 -10.44 24.89 6.42
CA ASP A 783 -11.48 24.00 6.95
C ASP A 783 -12.77 24.75 7.30
N GLN A 784 -12.66 25.99 7.78
CA GLN A 784 -13.82 26.83 8.09
C GLN A 784 -14.52 27.26 6.80
N LEU A 785 -13.77 27.66 5.77
CA LEU A 785 -14.33 28.06 4.48
C LEU A 785 -15.05 26.89 3.79
N ILE A 786 -14.48 25.69 3.84
CA ILE A 786 -15.10 24.46 3.33
C ILE A 786 -16.41 24.18 4.06
N ARG A 787 -16.42 24.25 5.40
CA ARG A 787 -17.63 24.06 6.22
C ARG A 787 -18.71 25.10 5.91
N ARG A 788 -18.32 26.37 5.72
CA ARG A 788 -19.25 27.45 5.32
C ARG A 788 -19.85 27.20 3.96
N TYR A 789 -19.03 26.93 2.95
CA TYR A 789 -19.52 26.64 1.59
C TYR A 789 -20.48 25.45 1.57
N LYS A 790 -20.23 24.43 2.39
CA LYS A 790 -21.09 23.25 2.53
C LYS A 790 -22.43 23.56 3.21
N ASN A 791 -22.40 24.23 4.36
CA ASN A 791 -23.53 24.28 5.29
C ASN A 791 -24.27 25.62 5.32
N GLU A 792 -23.60 26.71 4.96
CA GLU A 792 -24.15 28.07 5.05
C GLU A 792 -24.65 28.56 3.68
N ARG A 793 -25.46 29.63 3.68
CA ARG A 793 -25.89 30.30 2.45
C ARG A 793 -24.67 30.74 1.66
N TYR A 794 -23.84 31.59 2.28
CA TYR A 794 -22.62 32.10 1.65
C TYR A 794 -21.37 31.29 2.07
N PRO A 795 -20.39 31.12 1.17
CA PRO A 795 -20.40 31.58 -0.23
C PRO A 795 -21.33 30.74 -1.13
N ASN A 796 -21.91 31.37 -2.14
CA ASN A 796 -22.66 30.72 -3.21
C ASN A 796 -21.74 30.24 -4.33
N ILE A 797 -20.68 31.02 -4.60
CA ILE A 797 -19.70 30.77 -5.64
C ILE A 797 -18.34 30.52 -4.97
N ALA A 798 -17.81 29.31 -5.13
CA ALA A 798 -16.49 28.95 -4.64
C ALA A 798 -15.50 28.88 -5.82
N ILE A 799 -14.39 29.61 -5.71
CA ILE A 799 -13.30 29.59 -6.68
C ILE A 799 -12.15 28.79 -6.10
N THR A 800 -11.67 27.79 -6.82
CA THR A 800 -10.65 26.84 -6.34
C THR A 800 -9.65 26.51 -7.44
N VAL A 801 -8.58 25.80 -7.06
CA VAL A 801 -7.59 25.22 -7.99
C VAL A 801 -7.74 23.70 -7.92
N ASP A 802 -7.04 23.04 -6.99
CA ASP A 802 -7.14 21.59 -6.80
C ASP A 802 -7.83 21.17 -5.51
N LEU A 803 -7.95 22.07 -4.53
CA LEU A 803 -8.38 21.71 -3.18
C LEU A 803 -9.78 21.08 -3.14
N LEU A 804 -10.76 21.66 -3.86
CA LEU A 804 -12.15 21.17 -3.84
C LEU A 804 -12.44 20.11 -4.91
N THR A 805 -11.43 19.68 -5.66
CA THR A 805 -11.60 18.62 -6.67
C THR A 805 -11.94 17.28 -6.02
N THR A 806 -11.57 17.09 -4.75
CA THR A 806 -11.69 15.83 -4.02
C THR A 806 -12.12 16.04 -2.57
N GLY A 807 -12.89 15.09 -2.02
CA GLY A 807 -13.21 15.10 -0.58
C GLY A 807 -14.25 16.13 -0.09
N ILE A 808 -14.91 16.92 -0.94
CA ILE A 808 -16.06 17.73 -0.51
C ILE A 808 -17.39 17.18 -1.03
N ASP A 809 -18.40 17.22 -0.16
CA ASP A 809 -19.78 16.84 -0.44
C ASP A 809 -20.73 18.04 -0.24
N VAL A 810 -21.15 18.65 -1.34
CA VAL A 810 -22.10 19.76 -1.38
C VAL A 810 -23.18 19.46 -2.43
N PRO A 811 -24.32 18.85 -2.04
CA PRO A 811 -25.38 18.46 -2.98
C PRO A 811 -25.97 19.62 -3.79
N ARG A 812 -25.95 20.84 -3.22
CA ARG A 812 -26.50 22.07 -3.81
C ARG A 812 -25.67 22.65 -4.97
N ILE A 813 -24.54 22.06 -5.34
CA ILE A 813 -23.77 22.50 -6.51
C ILE A 813 -24.57 22.20 -7.78
N CYS A 814 -24.98 23.23 -8.52
CA CYS A 814 -25.68 23.10 -9.80
C CYS A 814 -24.87 23.62 -10.98
N ASN A 815 -23.77 24.33 -10.75
CA ASN A 815 -22.98 24.96 -11.80
C ASN A 815 -21.49 24.66 -11.60
N LEU A 816 -20.83 24.14 -12.64
CA LEU A 816 -19.39 23.96 -12.71
C LEU A 816 -18.80 24.85 -13.79
N VAL A 817 -17.71 25.55 -13.49
CA VAL A 817 -17.04 26.45 -14.45
C VAL A 817 -15.58 26.03 -14.58
N PHE A 818 -15.13 25.73 -15.80
CA PHE A 818 -13.75 25.33 -16.08
C PHE A 818 -12.94 26.50 -16.65
N MET A 819 -12.18 27.18 -15.80
CA MET A 819 -11.27 28.28 -16.19
C MET A 819 -9.84 27.77 -16.44
N ARG A 820 -9.65 26.46 -16.66
CA ARG A 820 -8.34 25.83 -16.90
C ARG A 820 -8.48 24.57 -17.74
N ARG A 821 -7.49 24.25 -18.57
CA ARG A 821 -7.34 22.91 -19.18
C ARG A 821 -6.63 21.95 -18.22
N ILE A 822 -6.93 20.66 -18.37
CA ILE A 822 -6.45 19.56 -17.53
C ILE A 822 -5.96 18.45 -18.46
N ARG A 823 -4.85 17.77 -18.12
CA ARG A 823 -4.29 16.65 -18.89
C ARG A 823 -4.96 15.33 -18.55
N SER A 824 -5.37 15.18 -17.30
CA SER A 824 -5.95 13.96 -16.74
C SER A 824 -7.47 13.88 -16.91
N ARG A 825 -7.94 12.82 -17.58
CA ARG A 825 -9.37 12.46 -17.66
C ARG A 825 -9.97 12.28 -16.27
N ILE A 826 -9.23 11.61 -15.39
CA ILE A 826 -9.70 11.22 -14.06
C ILE A 826 -9.99 12.44 -13.21
N LEU A 827 -9.10 13.44 -13.24
CA LEU A 827 -9.31 14.68 -12.52
C LEU A 827 -10.54 15.43 -13.08
N TYR A 828 -10.74 15.41 -14.40
CA TYR A 828 -11.92 15.99 -15.03
C TYR A 828 -13.23 15.30 -14.57
N GLU A 829 -13.29 13.97 -14.58
CA GLU A 829 -14.45 13.22 -14.10
C GLU A 829 -14.69 13.41 -12.58
N GLN A 830 -13.62 13.56 -11.78
CA GLN A 830 -13.75 13.91 -10.36
C GLN A 830 -14.34 15.30 -10.15
N MET A 831 -13.99 16.28 -11.00
CA MET A 831 -14.54 17.63 -10.97
C MET A 831 -16.02 17.63 -11.37
N ILE A 832 -16.39 16.95 -12.47
CA ILE A 832 -17.79 16.76 -12.86
C ILE A 832 -18.58 16.09 -11.74
N GLY A 833 -18.02 15.06 -11.13
CA GLY A 833 -18.58 14.32 -10.01
C GLY A 833 -18.97 15.15 -8.78
N ARG A 834 -18.53 16.42 -8.68
CA ARG A 834 -18.96 17.33 -7.59
C ARG A 834 -20.43 17.74 -7.74
N ALA A 835 -20.92 17.89 -8.96
CA ALA A 835 -22.27 18.36 -9.25
C ALA A 835 -23.28 17.25 -9.54
N THR A 836 -22.87 15.97 -9.55
CA THR A 836 -23.77 14.84 -9.88
C THR A 836 -24.74 14.49 -8.75
N ARG A 837 -24.56 15.00 -7.54
CA ARG A 837 -25.40 14.63 -6.39
C ARG A 837 -26.81 15.22 -6.46
N ARG A 838 -27.81 14.44 -6.05
CA ARG A 838 -29.20 14.87 -5.92
C ARG A 838 -29.38 15.89 -4.79
N CYS A 839 -30.27 16.86 -5.00
CA CYS A 839 -30.67 17.83 -3.98
C CYS A 839 -32.14 18.20 -4.19
N ASP A 840 -33.02 17.44 -3.54
CA ASP A 840 -34.47 17.58 -3.72
C ASP A 840 -35.00 18.88 -3.07
N GLU A 841 -34.34 19.38 -2.02
CA GLU A 841 -34.66 20.65 -1.33
C GLU A 841 -34.73 21.86 -2.28
N ILE A 842 -33.83 21.93 -3.26
CA ILE A 842 -33.78 23.02 -4.25
C ILE A 842 -34.41 22.62 -5.59
N GLY A 843 -35.05 21.45 -5.65
CA GLY A 843 -35.64 20.92 -6.88
C GLY A 843 -34.60 20.60 -7.97
N LYS A 844 -33.39 20.19 -7.58
CA LYS A 844 -32.30 19.93 -8.53
C LYS A 844 -32.65 18.78 -9.49
N THR A 845 -32.66 19.09 -10.78
CA THR A 845 -33.02 18.17 -11.86
C THR A 845 -31.90 18.01 -12.91
N VAL A 846 -31.01 18.99 -12.99
CA VAL A 846 -29.87 19.04 -13.92
C VAL A 846 -28.76 19.88 -13.30
N PHE A 847 -27.52 19.71 -13.75
CA PHE A 847 -26.44 20.67 -13.49
C PHE A 847 -25.81 21.14 -14.80
N ARG A 848 -25.20 22.33 -14.76
CA ARG A 848 -24.64 23.01 -15.93
C ARG A 848 -23.12 23.03 -15.86
N ILE A 849 -22.50 22.87 -17.02
CA ILE A 849 -21.05 22.96 -17.19
C ILE A 849 -20.77 24.14 -18.11
N TYR A 850 -20.01 25.11 -17.61
CA TYR A 850 -19.51 26.25 -18.36
C TYR A 850 -18.04 25.99 -18.72
N ASP A 851 -17.74 25.95 -20.01
CA ASP A 851 -16.44 25.55 -20.54
C ASP A 851 -15.85 26.61 -21.49
N PRO A 852 -15.28 27.70 -20.95
CA PRO A 852 -14.61 28.75 -21.73
C PRO A 852 -13.27 28.34 -22.33
N VAL A 853 -12.72 27.18 -21.94
CA VAL A 853 -11.37 26.73 -22.34
C VAL A 853 -11.39 25.52 -23.28
N ASP A 854 -12.58 25.04 -23.60
CA ASP A 854 -12.85 23.93 -24.51
C ASP A 854 -12.27 22.59 -24.04
N ILE A 855 -12.41 22.31 -22.75
CA ILE A 855 -11.92 21.07 -22.13
C ILE A 855 -12.79 19.86 -22.50
N TYR A 856 -14.11 20.05 -22.65
CA TYR A 856 -15.04 18.97 -22.94
C TYR A 856 -14.75 18.37 -24.32
N ALA A 857 -14.54 19.22 -25.33
CA ALA A 857 -14.19 18.76 -26.67
C ALA A 857 -12.83 18.04 -26.69
N ALA A 858 -11.87 18.52 -25.90
CA ALA A 858 -10.54 17.90 -25.80
C ALA A 858 -10.58 16.49 -25.16
N LEU A 859 -11.51 16.24 -24.25
CA LEU A 859 -11.63 14.97 -23.50
C LEU A 859 -12.79 14.08 -23.98
N GLN A 860 -13.58 14.50 -24.97
CA GLN A 860 -14.83 13.83 -25.37
C GLN A 860 -14.66 12.35 -25.74
N ASP A 861 -13.55 11.99 -26.36
CA ASP A 861 -13.26 10.63 -26.82
C ASP A 861 -12.93 9.68 -25.67
N VAL A 862 -12.35 10.19 -24.58
CA VAL A 862 -11.90 9.39 -23.42
C VAL A 862 -12.83 9.50 -22.21
N ASN A 863 -13.63 10.57 -22.12
CA ASN A 863 -14.56 10.83 -21.01
C ASN A 863 -15.69 9.79 -20.97
N THR A 864 -15.92 9.20 -19.80
CA THR A 864 -16.98 8.21 -19.56
C THR A 864 -18.26 8.84 -18.98
N MET A 865 -18.16 10.02 -18.38
CA MET A 865 -19.30 10.79 -17.87
C MET A 865 -20.00 11.54 -19.02
N LYS A 866 -20.65 10.78 -19.90
CA LYS A 866 -21.47 11.31 -21.01
C LYS A 866 -22.93 11.44 -20.57
N PRO A 867 -23.65 12.46 -21.06
CA PRO A 867 -25.05 12.66 -20.69
C PRO A 867 -25.91 11.54 -21.26
N LEU A 868 -26.97 11.16 -20.54
CA LEU A 868 -27.89 10.10 -20.96
C LEU A 868 -28.70 10.55 -22.18
N VAL A 869 -29.06 11.84 -22.22
CA VAL A 869 -29.73 12.49 -23.36
C VAL A 869 -28.68 13.22 -24.20
N LYS A 870 -28.23 12.58 -25.29
CA LYS A 870 -27.21 13.14 -26.19
C LYS A 870 -27.69 14.39 -26.94
N ASP A 871 -28.91 14.32 -27.47
CA ASP A 871 -29.55 15.44 -28.15
C ASP A 871 -30.58 16.08 -27.22
N PRO A 872 -30.31 17.29 -26.67
CA PRO A 872 -31.28 17.96 -25.81
C PRO A 872 -32.60 18.26 -26.53
N ASN A 873 -32.59 18.35 -27.86
CA ASN A 873 -33.75 18.71 -28.67
C ASN A 873 -34.73 17.55 -28.90
N ILE A 874 -34.35 16.30 -28.57
CA ILE A 874 -35.28 15.16 -28.72
C ILE A 874 -36.50 15.37 -27.82
N THR A 875 -37.71 15.24 -28.36
CA THR A 875 -38.92 15.59 -27.61
C THR A 875 -39.51 14.39 -26.86
N LEU A 876 -40.36 14.63 -25.86
CA LEU A 876 -41.06 13.55 -25.16
C LEU A 876 -41.97 12.78 -26.11
N GLU A 877 -42.56 13.47 -27.08
CA GLU A 877 -43.45 12.92 -28.09
C GLU A 877 -42.69 11.95 -29.02
N GLN A 878 -41.45 12.28 -29.39
CA GLN A 878 -40.60 11.41 -30.21
C GLN A 878 -40.25 10.12 -29.47
N LEU A 879 -39.81 10.22 -28.22
CA LEU A 879 -39.44 9.07 -27.38
C LEU A 879 -40.64 8.16 -27.08
N VAL A 880 -41.79 8.75 -26.77
CA VAL A 880 -43.04 8.01 -26.58
C VAL A 880 -43.48 7.34 -27.87
N GLY A 881 -43.35 8.02 -29.01
CA GLY A 881 -43.66 7.45 -30.34
C GLY A 881 -42.81 6.21 -30.64
N GLU A 882 -41.50 6.29 -30.43
CA GLU A 882 -40.57 5.19 -30.67
C GLU A 882 -40.85 3.96 -29.77
N LEU A 883 -41.29 4.19 -28.52
CA LEU A 883 -41.67 3.10 -27.61
C LEU A 883 -43.06 2.53 -27.86
N THR A 884 -43.99 3.29 -28.41
CA THR A 884 -45.40 2.87 -28.58
C THR A 884 -45.73 2.32 -29.97
N ASP A 885 -44.90 2.59 -30.97
CA ASP A 885 -44.99 1.96 -32.28
C ASP A 885 -44.38 0.54 -32.25
N ASP A 886 -45.20 -0.47 -32.58
CA ASP A 886 -44.80 -1.88 -32.48
C ASP A 886 -43.63 -2.25 -33.42
N GLU A 887 -43.55 -1.62 -34.60
CA GLU A 887 -42.49 -1.89 -35.59
C GLU A 887 -41.17 -1.24 -35.14
N GLN A 888 -41.24 0.00 -34.64
CA GLN A 888 -40.06 0.71 -34.13
C GLN A 888 -39.54 0.08 -32.83
N LEU A 889 -40.43 -0.31 -31.92
CA LEU A 889 -40.06 -0.97 -30.67
C LEU A 889 -39.34 -2.30 -30.92
N GLU A 890 -39.87 -3.16 -31.80
CA GLU A 890 -39.20 -4.41 -32.16
C GLU A 890 -37.86 -4.16 -32.86
N LYS A 891 -37.76 -3.13 -33.70
CA LYS A 891 -36.47 -2.74 -34.30
C LYS A 891 -35.48 -2.26 -33.24
N ALA A 892 -35.93 -1.50 -32.25
CA ALA A 892 -35.11 -1.00 -31.15
C ALA A 892 -34.64 -2.14 -30.21
N PHE A 893 -35.48 -3.14 -29.94
CA PHE A 893 -35.07 -4.33 -29.18
C PHE A 893 -33.99 -5.15 -29.87
N ASN A 894 -34.07 -5.26 -31.20
CA ASN A 894 -33.11 -6.02 -32.00
C ASN A 894 -31.84 -5.21 -32.34
N SER A 895 -31.82 -3.93 -32.01
CA SER A 895 -30.66 -3.06 -32.18
C SER A 895 -29.87 -3.01 -30.87
N PRO A 896 -28.54 -3.21 -30.90
CA PRO A 896 -27.73 -3.08 -29.70
C PRO A 896 -27.80 -1.66 -29.15
N GLY A 897 -27.96 -1.54 -27.83
CA GLY A 897 -27.92 -0.28 -27.09
C GLY A 897 -26.48 0.21 -26.88
N GLU A 898 -26.27 0.97 -25.81
CA GLU A 898 -24.96 1.58 -25.54
C GLU A 898 -24.10 0.77 -24.56
N GLN A 899 -24.70 -0.14 -23.78
CA GLN A 899 -24.00 -1.06 -22.86
C GLN A 899 -24.17 -2.53 -23.24
N ALA A 900 -23.25 -3.39 -22.76
CA ALA A 900 -23.45 -4.84 -22.79
C ALA A 900 -24.78 -5.22 -22.10
N ASP A 901 -25.59 -6.03 -22.78
CA ASP A 901 -26.93 -6.47 -22.39
C ASP A 901 -28.05 -5.39 -22.46
N GLU A 902 -27.76 -4.20 -22.98
CA GLU A 902 -28.74 -3.13 -23.22
C GLU A 902 -29.17 -3.12 -24.70
N SER A 903 -30.48 -2.95 -24.96
CA SER A 903 -31.02 -2.71 -26.31
C SER A 903 -31.24 -1.22 -26.57
N GLN A 904 -31.40 -0.83 -27.84
CA GLN A 904 -31.77 0.56 -28.15
C GLN A 904 -33.11 0.95 -27.50
N ALA A 905 -34.02 -0.01 -27.26
CA ALA A 905 -35.28 0.26 -26.55
C ALA A 905 -35.04 0.67 -25.08
N ASP A 906 -34.04 0.08 -24.42
CA ASP A 906 -33.64 0.45 -23.05
C ASP A 906 -33.04 1.86 -23.01
N VAL A 907 -32.24 2.23 -24.03
CA VAL A 907 -31.68 3.58 -24.17
C VAL A 907 -32.80 4.61 -24.32
N VAL A 908 -33.79 4.33 -25.16
CA VAL A 908 -34.95 5.22 -25.39
C VAL A 908 -35.78 5.36 -24.12
N LEU A 909 -36.03 4.25 -23.41
CA LEU A 909 -36.72 4.26 -22.12
C LEU A 909 -35.96 5.09 -21.08
N SER A 910 -34.64 4.92 -20.99
CA SER A 910 -33.78 5.70 -20.10
C SER A 910 -33.85 7.19 -20.38
N GLN A 911 -33.82 7.60 -21.66
CA GLN A 911 -34.00 9.00 -22.07
C GLN A 911 -35.39 9.54 -21.74
N LEU A 912 -36.44 8.73 -21.95
CA LEU A 912 -37.82 9.10 -21.61
C LEU A 912 -37.97 9.31 -20.11
N SER A 913 -37.53 8.33 -19.31
CA SER A 913 -37.53 8.38 -17.85
C SER A 913 -36.85 9.64 -17.34
N GLN A 914 -35.71 10.02 -17.93
CA GLN A 914 -34.99 11.21 -17.53
C GLN A 914 -35.74 12.51 -17.83
N LYS A 915 -36.38 12.63 -19.00
CA LYS A 915 -37.20 13.81 -19.32
C LYS A 915 -38.47 13.88 -18.46
N LEU A 916 -39.08 12.75 -18.14
CA LEU A 916 -40.21 12.67 -17.21
C LEU A 916 -39.83 13.12 -15.80
N MET A 917 -38.72 12.60 -15.28
CA MET A 917 -38.17 12.96 -13.97
C MET A 917 -37.99 14.48 -13.85
N ARG A 918 -37.38 15.12 -14.86
CA ARG A 918 -37.14 16.57 -14.86
C ARG A 918 -38.43 17.38 -14.74
N VAL A 919 -39.48 16.99 -15.46
CA VAL A 919 -40.78 17.68 -15.44
C VAL A 919 -41.48 17.47 -14.09
N LEU A 920 -41.57 16.22 -13.66
CA LEU A 920 -42.38 15.82 -12.52
C LEU A 920 -41.75 16.23 -11.18
N ARG A 921 -40.41 16.18 -11.04
CA ARG A 921 -39.72 16.69 -9.85
C ARG A 921 -39.83 18.22 -9.71
N LYS A 922 -39.68 18.94 -10.83
CA LYS A 922 -39.86 20.40 -10.84
C LYS A 922 -41.30 20.77 -10.48
N ALA A 923 -42.27 19.98 -10.93
CA ALA A 923 -43.67 20.14 -10.56
C ALA A 923 -43.91 19.90 -9.07
N ASP A 924 -43.41 18.77 -8.54
CA ASP A 924 -43.55 18.40 -7.13
C ASP A 924 -42.97 19.47 -6.19
N ASN A 925 -41.75 19.95 -6.48
CA ASN A 925 -41.12 21.00 -5.68
C ASN A 925 -41.92 22.33 -5.72
N LYS A 926 -42.41 22.76 -6.90
CA LYS A 926 -43.25 23.96 -7.00
C LYS A 926 -44.65 23.78 -6.39
N ALA A 927 -45.15 22.55 -6.29
CA ALA A 927 -46.48 22.25 -5.76
C ALA A 927 -46.61 22.60 -4.27
N GLU A 928 -45.50 22.64 -3.51
CA GLU A 928 -45.48 23.11 -2.11
C GLU A 928 -46.10 24.51 -1.96
N ASN A 929 -45.87 25.39 -2.93
CA ASN A 929 -46.32 26.78 -2.93
C ASN A 929 -47.42 27.07 -3.97
N ARG A 930 -47.93 26.04 -4.67
CA ARG A 930 -48.94 26.17 -5.74
C ARG A 930 -50.04 25.12 -5.59
N PRO A 931 -51.19 25.46 -4.96
CA PRO A 931 -52.24 24.49 -4.65
C PRO A 931 -52.90 23.87 -5.89
N GLU A 932 -53.04 24.63 -6.98
CA GLU A 932 -53.60 24.12 -8.25
C GLU A 932 -52.72 23.02 -8.86
N LEU A 933 -51.39 23.20 -8.81
CA LEU A 933 -50.44 22.22 -9.29
C LEU A 933 -50.47 20.97 -8.42
N LYS A 934 -50.57 21.12 -7.10
CA LYS A 934 -50.71 20.01 -6.15
C LYS A 934 -51.96 19.17 -6.44
N GLN A 935 -53.10 19.82 -6.60
CA GLN A 935 -54.36 19.14 -6.95
C GLN A 935 -54.21 18.36 -8.26
N LYS A 936 -53.55 18.95 -9.27
CA LYS A 936 -53.33 18.25 -10.54
C LYS A 936 -52.45 17.01 -10.37
N LEU A 937 -51.37 17.10 -9.58
CA LEU A 937 -50.51 15.94 -9.31
C LEU A 937 -51.27 14.84 -8.55
N ASP A 938 -52.14 15.20 -7.62
CA ASP A 938 -52.99 14.23 -6.89
C ASP A 938 -54.00 13.53 -7.84
N GLU A 939 -54.59 14.25 -8.79
CA GLU A 939 -55.45 13.69 -9.84
C GLU A 939 -54.68 12.70 -10.74
N LEU A 940 -53.46 13.06 -11.14
CA LEU A 940 -52.60 12.19 -11.93
C LEU A 940 -52.16 10.95 -11.14
N HIS A 941 -51.90 11.09 -9.84
CA HIS A 941 -51.59 9.94 -8.98
C HIS A 941 -52.73 8.91 -9.00
N GLN A 942 -53.98 9.37 -8.86
CA GLN A 942 -55.15 8.49 -8.92
C GLN A 942 -55.33 7.86 -10.31
N SER A 943 -55.05 8.62 -11.38
CA SER A 943 -55.20 8.14 -12.75
C SER A 943 -54.14 7.13 -13.16
N TRP A 944 -52.88 7.34 -12.79
CA TRP A 944 -51.75 6.49 -13.19
C TRP A 944 -51.53 5.32 -12.24
N GLY A 945 -52.12 5.35 -11.05
CA GLY A 945 -51.87 4.35 -10.00
C GLY A 945 -50.45 4.40 -9.41
N VAL A 946 -49.67 5.42 -9.78
CA VAL A 946 -48.28 5.64 -9.38
C VAL A 946 -48.12 7.11 -9.05
N GLU A 947 -47.32 7.42 -8.04
CA GLU A 947 -47.05 8.82 -7.67
C GLU A 947 -46.32 9.52 -8.84
N PRO A 948 -46.76 10.71 -9.30
CA PRO A 948 -46.16 11.38 -10.45
C PRO A 948 -44.64 11.52 -10.36
N LYS A 949 -44.11 11.88 -9.18
CA LYS A 949 -42.66 12.02 -8.96
C LYS A 949 -41.87 10.71 -9.06
N SER A 950 -42.55 9.56 -9.04
CA SER A 950 -41.97 8.21 -9.09
C SER A 950 -42.26 7.49 -10.41
N LEU A 951 -42.96 8.14 -11.35
CA LEU A 951 -43.35 7.54 -12.62
C LEU A 951 -42.15 7.09 -13.45
N HIS A 952 -41.07 7.89 -13.51
CA HIS A 952 -39.86 7.53 -14.24
C HIS A 952 -39.21 6.26 -13.69
N THR A 953 -39.12 6.14 -12.36
CA THR A 953 -38.57 4.95 -11.70
C THR A 953 -39.45 3.73 -11.95
N HIS A 954 -40.78 3.89 -11.94
CA HIS A 954 -41.71 2.81 -12.23
C HIS A 954 -41.56 2.29 -13.66
N LEU A 955 -41.52 3.18 -14.65
CA LEU A 955 -41.34 2.81 -16.06
C LEU A 955 -39.99 2.12 -16.29
N HIS A 956 -38.92 2.59 -15.65
CA HIS A 956 -37.61 1.95 -15.72
C HIS A 956 -37.63 0.52 -15.13
N GLN A 957 -38.31 0.31 -14.00
CA GLN A 957 -38.43 -1.02 -13.36
C GLN A 957 -39.26 -2.02 -14.18
N LEU A 958 -40.25 -1.55 -14.94
CA LEU A 958 -41.07 -2.37 -15.84
C LEU A 958 -40.26 -2.89 -17.05
N GLY A 959 -39.22 -2.15 -17.45
CA GLY A 959 -38.49 -2.40 -18.70
C GLY A 959 -39.31 -2.01 -19.95
N PRO A 960 -38.72 -2.01 -21.15
CA PRO A 960 -39.29 -1.27 -22.29
C PRO A 960 -40.60 -1.85 -22.82
N ARG A 961 -40.82 -3.18 -22.74
CA ARG A 961 -42.08 -3.81 -23.18
C ARG A 961 -43.26 -3.41 -22.30
N GLN A 962 -43.12 -3.61 -20.99
CA GLN A 962 -44.19 -3.30 -20.04
C GLN A 962 -44.37 -1.78 -19.89
N ALA A 963 -43.30 -0.99 -20.02
CA ALA A 963 -43.39 0.46 -20.09
C ALA A 963 -44.17 0.92 -21.34
N SER A 964 -43.94 0.31 -22.51
CA SER A 964 -44.74 0.56 -23.72
C SER A 964 -46.22 0.27 -23.49
N GLU A 965 -46.56 -0.88 -22.91
CA GLU A 965 -47.94 -1.24 -22.56
C GLU A 965 -48.56 -0.23 -21.59
N PHE A 966 -47.82 0.19 -20.56
CA PHE A 966 -48.26 1.20 -19.61
C PHE A 966 -48.57 2.53 -20.31
N ILE A 967 -47.69 2.99 -21.20
CA ILE A 967 -47.87 4.24 -21.94
C ILE A 967 -49.07 4.13 -22.89
N LYS A 968 -49.27 2.98 -23.55
CA LYS A 968 -50.44 2.72 -24.41
C LYS A 968 -51.75 2.74 -23.63
N GLN A 969 -51.78 2.18 -22.42
CA GLN A 969 -52.95 2.23 -21.53
C GLN A 969 -53.27 3.67 -21.09
N HIS A 970 -52.24 4.51 -20.96
CA HIS A 970 -52.36 5.92 -20.58
C HIS A 970 -52.16 6.85 -21.77
N SER A 971 -52.94 6.69 -22.84
CA SER A 971 -52.79 7.46 -24.09
C SER A 971 -52.88 8.99 -23.92
N GLY A 972 -53.40 9.49 -22.79
CA GLY A 972 -53.43 10.90 -22.42
C GLY A 972 -52.13 11.46 -21.81
N LEU A 973 -51.11 10.62 -21.56
CA LEU A 973 -49.90 10.96 -20.81
C LEU A 973 -49.20 12.24 -21.30
N LEU A 974 -48.98 12.37 -22.61
CA LEU A 974 -48.31 13.55 -23.19
C LEU A 974 -49.11 14.83 -22.97
N SER A 975 -50.43 14.77 -23.14
CA SER A 975 -51.31 15.92 -22.92
C SER A 975 -51.36 16.35 -21.45
N GLN A 976 -51.39 15.37 -20.54
CA GLN A 976 -51.34 15.58 -19.09
C GLN A 976 -50.01 16.21 -18.66
N LEU A 977 -48.88 15.75 -19.21
CA LEU A 977 -47.56 16.32 -18.95
C LEU A 977 -47.41 17.75 -19.51
N ALA A 978 -48.02 18.05 -20.66
CA ALA A 978 -48.03 19.40 -21.20
C ALA A 978 -48.81 20.37 -20.30
N GLU A 979 -49.93 19.93 -19.73
CA GLU A 979 -50.71 20.69 -18.74
C GLU A 979 -49.91 20.93 -17.46
N VAL A 980 -49.23 19.90 -16.94
CA VAL A 980 -48.31 20.03 -15.79
C VAL A 980 -47.21 21.06 -16.09
N LYS A 981 -46.57 21.00 -17.27
CA LYS A 981 -45.57 22.00 -17.67
C LYS A 981 -46.15 23.42 -17.67
N SER A 982 -47.36 23.60 -18.18
CA SER A 982 -48.04 24.90 -18.19
C SER A 982 -48.30 25.42 -16.77
N LEU A 983 -48.69 24.56 -15.84
CA LEU A 983 -48.95 24.93 -14.43
C LEU A 983 -47.66 25.19 -13.64
N VAL A 984 -46.57 24.53 -14.02
CA VAL A 984 -45.22 24.75 -13.46
C VAL A 984 -44.70 26.14 -13.82
N GLY A 985 -44.98 26.64 -15.03
CA GLY A 985 -44.38 27.87 -15.55
C GLY A 985 -42.97 27.64 -16.04
#